data_AF-A0A2N2MVY4-F1
#
_entry.id   AF-A0A2N2MVY4-F1
#
_cell.length_a   1.000
_cell.length_b   1.000
_cell.length_c   1.000
_cell.angle_alpha   90.00
_cell.angle_beta   90.00
_cell.angle_gamma   90.00
#
_symmetry.space_group_name_H-M   'P 1'
#
loop_
_entity.id
_entity.type
_entity.pdbx_description
1 polymer ?
#
loop_
_entity_poly.entity_id
_entity_poly.type
_entity_poly.pdbx_seq_one_letter_code
_entity_poly.pdbx_strand_id
1 'polypeptide(L)'
;MRKSFGLIAALGIIFLFFIQLAGTLVESIYLMDLLHSGLDEKILGVLFFFTPPLLIPLYKKYPRVLLWLNFGLLFVMRGVLPYLNVMPRMLISGLGVFAVVSLFFLLLQSLPEGDERKRFGLWAAAGLGLTISLSALLRTAYHGLEYSLTPAGGWSGWLLSALLGISLFIVNPVNLQLRKQKSYGGVTPAIIGMFLVLVLAWFSFSAPSVIARWTQANYTLIVAVISLFSTGWVLLTLLSPGWPGKISSRLLLLWNVIFTLCLTATLVTQQVGSPLTPDSAPVVITGPTWAQLLPLYLTLLLSPVIFVDMKVFSDQLAEKAPSPRDLVSGLLLASLLLIVLVFANIFTNVWGYVKPISLFFRGKYWLSYFLIAAVITLLAWLVTRKKLPALSEMKSKFHWAPAVVLAAIFISTFVFALPVQKIQVSAEDRTSIKVMTYNIQQANDDLGEKSFDRQLALIEEVSPDILSMQETDSARISMNNNDYMRFYADSLGYYSYFGPTPVMGTYGTTILSKYPLENMRTAYIYSDKDENANAEAEVTIGGKTFTIIDVHPDGSPTVDITFARTLIERSKDIPYVIALGDFNLRDYEEAYQLIDGVFTNVWTSIYPNEISADGVDMSGDNRIDHIFISSDLIARNPVYVLEPDSATDHPIHWAELYWAE
;
A
#
# COMPACT_ATOMS: atom_id res chain seq x y z
N MET A 1 -16.27 -30.77 -7.28
CA MET A 1 -17.05 -29.52 -7.15
C MET A 1 -17.15 -29.02 -5.72
N ARG A 2 -17.90 -29.65 -4.78
CA ARG A 2 -17.93 -29.16 -3.38
C ARG A 2 -16.52 -29.12 -2.74
N LYS A 3 -15.72 -30.18 -2.91
CA LYS A 3 -14.33 -30.24 -2.43
C LYS A 3 -13.41 -29.23 -3.14
N SER A 4 -13.53 -29.12 -4.46
CA SER A 4 -12.72 -28.22 -5.29
C SER A 4 -12.97 -26.75 -4.95
N PHE A 5 -14.24 -26.36 -4.78
CA PHE A 5 -14.60 -25.01 -4.33
C PHE A 5 -14.14 -24.77 -2.89
N GLY A 6 -14.29 -25.75 -1.99
CA GLY A 6 -13.74 -25.67 -0.64
C GLY A 6 -12.22 -25.48 -0.63
N LEU A 7 -11.48 -26.12 -1.55
CA LEU A 7 -10.03 -25.93 -1.67
C LEU A 7 -9.67 -24.55 -2.22
N ILE A 8 -10.39 -24.04 -3.24
CA ILE A 8 -10.21 -22.67 -3.75
C ILE A 8 -10.46 -21.65 -2.63
N ALA A 9 -11.54 -21.82 -1.87
CA ALA A 9 -11.86 -20.94 -0.74
C ALA A 9 -10.79 -20.99 0.36
N ALA A 10 -10.34 -22.20 0.75
CA ALA A 10 -9.27 -22.35 1.72
C ALA A 10 -7.96 -21.68 1.26
N LEU A 11 -7.54 -21.93 0.01
CA LEU A 11 -6.33 -21.32 -0.55
C LEU A 11 -6.45 -19.80 -0.68
N GLY A 12 -7.62 -19.30 -1.10
CA GLY A 12 -7.87 -17.86 -1.19
C GLY A 12 -7.79 -17.15 0.16
N ILE A 13 -8.35 -17.75 1.22
CA ILE A 13 -8.28 -17.16 2.56
C ILE A 13 -6.87 -17.30 3.14
N ILE A 14 -6.17 -18.42 2.92
CA ILE A 14 -4.78 -18.62 3.37
C ILE A 14 -3.85 -17.58 2.73
N PHE A 15 -3.94 -17.37 1.42
CA PHE A 15 -3.12 -16.38 0.72
C PHE A 15 -3.49 -14.95 1.13
N LEU A 16 -4.78 -14.65 1.31
CA LEU A 16 -5.23 -13.36 1.85
C LEU A 16 -4.64 -13.10 3.25
N PHE A 17 -4.71 -14.09 4.13
CA PHE A 17 -4.15 -13.98 5.48
C PHE A 17 -2.63 -13.84 5.45
N PHE A 18 -1.93 -14.50 4.53
CA PHE A 18 -0.50 -14.26 4.34
C PHE A 18 -0.21 -12.80 3.99
N ILE A 19 -0.92 -12.22 3.01
CA ILE A 19 -0.74 -10.81 2.62
C ILE A 19 -1.02 -9.88 3.80
N GLN A 20 -2.13 -10.09 4.52
CA GLN A 20 -2.53 -9.25 5.65
C GLN A 20 -1.56 -9.35 6.83
N LEU A 21 -1.15 -10.58 7.22
CA LEU A 21 -0.27 -10.80 8.36
C LEU A 21 1.17 -10.37 8.06
N ALA A 22 1.69 -10.66 6.87
CA ALA A 22 3.01 -10.19 6.46
C ALA A 22 3.05 -8.66 6.33
N GLY A 23 1.99 -8.07 5.76
CA GLY A 23 1.79 -6.63 5.69
C GLY A 23 1.78 -5.96 7.06
N THR A 24 0.98 -6.46 7.99
CA THR A 24 0.92 -5.92 9.36
C THR A 24 2.22 -6.13 10.14
N LEU A 25 2.95 -7.22 9.90
CA LEU A 25 4.28 -7.43 10.49
C LEU A 25 5.26 -6.35 10.02
N VAL A 26 5.34 -6.13 8.71
CA VAL A 26 6.23 -5.09 8.14
C VAL A 26 5.80 -3.70 8.61
N GLU A 27 4.50 -3.40 8.61
CA GLU A 27 3.94 -2.13 9.10
C GLU A 27 4.30 -1.89 10.57
N SER A 28 4.15 -2.89 11.44
CA SER A 28 4.43 -2.70 12.86
C SER A 28 5.93 -2.55 13.14
N ILE A 29 6.80 -3.26 12.41
CA ILE A 29 8.26 -3.08 12.51
C ILE A 29 8.64 -1.66 12.06
N TYR A 30 8.16 -1.26 10.89
CA TYR A 30 8.47 0.05 10.30
C TYR A 30 8.03 1.21 11.21
N LEU A 31 6.80 1.18 11.73
CA LEU A 31 6.29 2.24 12.61
C LEU A 31 7.15 2.43 13.87
N MET A 32 7.64 1.33 14.45
CA MET A 32 8.47 1.44 15.66
C MET A 32 9.90 1.92 15.36
N ASP A 33 10.45 1.56 14.20
CA ASP A 33 11.74 2.10 13.74
C ASP A 33 11.61 3.59 13.30
N LEU A 34 10.44 3.99 12.77
CA LEU A 34 10.15 5.36 12.34
C LEU A 34 10.21 6.35 13.50
N LEU A 35 9.62 6.01 14.65
CA LEU A 35 9.63 6.82 15.87
C LEU A 35 11.05 7.14 16.39
N HIS A 36 12.04 6.31 16.05
CA HIS A 36 13.44 6.53 16.43
C HIS A 36 14.31 7.02 15.27
N SER A 37 13.70 7.29 14.10
CA SER A 37 14.38 7.68 12.86
C SER A 37 15.59 6.80 12.51
N GLY A 38 15.49 5.49 12.80
CA GLY A 38 16.63 4.58 12.73
C GLY A 38 16.22 3.12 12.96
N LEU A 39 17.14 2.20 12.65
CA LEU A 39 16.92 0.77 12.88
C LEU A 39 17.27 0.41 14.33
N ASP A 40 16.32 -0.16 15.07
CA ASP A 40 16.54 -0.66 16.43
C ASP A 40 16.38 -2.20 16.53
N GLU A 41 16.29 -2.77 17.74
CA GLU A 41 16.13 -4.21 17.91
C GLU A 41 14.78 -4.78 17.40
N LYS A 42 13.76 -3.94 17.16
CA LYS A 42 12.45 -4.35 16.62
C LYS A 42 12.56 -4.87 15.19
N ILE A 43 13.61 -4.50 14.45
CA ILE A 43 13.95 -5.11 13.16
C ILE A 43 14.08 -6.64 13.25
N LEU A 44 14.42 -7.20 14.42
CA LEU A 44 14.47 -8.66 14.63
C LEU A 44 13.10 -9.33 14.43
N GLY A 45 12.00 -8.58 14.41
CA GLY A 45 10.68 -9.05 14.00
C GLY A 45 10.66 -9.71 12.62
N VAL A 46 11.54 -9.31 11.70
CA VAL A 46 11.65 -9.97 10.37
C VAL A 46 12.05 -11.45 10.48
N LEU A 47 12.61 -11.89 11.61
CA LEU A 47 12.97 -13.29 11.83
C LEU A 47 11.75 -14.22 11.89
N PHE A 48 10.53 -13.69 12.12
CA PHE A 48 9.31 -14.48 12.06
C PHE A 48 9.10 -15.16 10.70
N PHE A 49 9.55 -14.55 9.60
CA PHE A 49 9.48 -15.19 8.28
C PHE A 49 10.28 -16.50 8.20
N PHE A 50 11.32 -16.68 9.03
CA PHE A 50 12.14 -17.89 9.07
C PHE A 50 11.64 -18.98 10.04
N THR A 51 10.55 -18.73 10.75
CA THR A 51 10.00 -19.68 11.74
C THR A 51 9.18 -20.85 11.17
N PRO A 52 8.48 -20.78 10.01
CA PRO A 52 7.66 -21.90 9.52
C PRO A 52 8.40 -23.24 9.37
N PRO A 53 9.69 -23.29 8.96
CA PRO A 53 10.47 -24.52 8.94
C PRO A 53 10.60 -25.26 10.28
N LEU A 54 10.42 -24.58 11.42
CA LEU A 54 10.50 -25.21 12.75
C LEU A 54 9.46 -26.31 12.95
N LEU A 55 8.31 -26.23 12.26
CA LEU A 55 7.24 -27.21 12.37
C LEU A 55 7.43 -28.43 11.45
N ILE A 56 8.27 -28.32 10.41
CA ILE A 56 8.49 -29.36 9.40
C ILE A 56 8.84 -30.74 9.98
N PRO A 57 9.72 -30.88 10.99
CA PRO A 57 10.06 -32.18 11.57
C PRO A 57 8.84 -32.96 12.12
N LEU A 58 7.78 -32.25 12.52
CA LEU A 58 6.58 -32.83 13.11
C LEU A 58 5.51 -33.22 12.09
N TYR A 59 5.63 -32.76 10.82
CA TYR A 59 4.61 -32.98 9.78
C TYR A 59 4.30 -34.47 9.56
N LYS A 60 5.32 -35.34 9.65
CA LYS A 60 5.13 -36.79 9.48
C LYS A 60 4.46 -37.45 10.68
N LYS A 61 4.68 -36.92 11.89
CA LYS A 61 4.27 -37.57 13.15
C LYS A 61 2.83 -37.27 13.50
N TYR A 62 2.40 -36.01 13.32
CA TYR A 62 1.07 -35.54 13.78
C TYR A 62 0.35 -34.62 12.77
N PRO A 63 0.24 -35.00 11.48
CA PRO A 63 -0.25 -34.13 10.41
C PRO A 63 -1.62 -33.50 10.67
N ARG A 64 -2.59 -34.31 11.11
CA ARG A 64 -3.97 -33.86 11.35
C ARG A 64 -4.06 -32.96 12.56
N VAL A 65 -3.37 -33.32 13.64
CA VAL A 65 -3.35 -32.53 14.88
C VAL A 65 -2.69 -31.19 14.62
N LEU A 66 -1.54 -31.19 13.94
CA LEU A 66 -0.83 -29.96 13.56
C LEU A 66 -1.68 -29.07 12.66
N LEU A 67 -2.41 -29.62 11.69
CA LEU A 67 -3.28 -28.83 10.80
C LEU A 67 -4.34 -28.06 11.60
N TRP A 68 -5.05 -28.74 12.52
CA TRP A 68 -6.10 -28.09 13.33
C TRP A 68 -5.54 -27.20 14.43
N LEU A 69 -4.39 -27.52 15.02
CA LEU A 69 -3.71 -26.63 15.97
C LEU A 69 -3.22 -25.35 15.30
N ASN A 70 -2.60 -25.44 14.11
CA ASN A 70 -2.17 -24.25 13.35
C ASN A 70 -3.37 -23.43 12.89
N PHE A 71 -4.46 -24.08 12.47
CA PHE A 71 -5.70 -23.38 12.16
C PHE A 71 -6.25 -22.65 13.40
N GLY A 72 -6.32 -23.31 14.56
CA GLY A 72 -6.78 -22.67 15.80
C GLY A 72 -5.91 -21.48 16.22
N LEU A 73 -4.59 -21.62 16.08
CA LEU A 73 -3.63 -20.55 16.32
C LEU A 73 -3.88 -19.36 15.38
N LEU A 74 -4.00 -19.63 14.08
CA LEU A 74 -4.28 -18.63 13.05
C LEU A 74 -5.65 -17.95 13.27
N PHE A 75 -6.68 -18.72 13.67
CA PHE A 75 -8.02 -18.21 13.95
C PHE A 75 -8.00 -17.14 15.05
N VAL A 76 -7.29 -17.41 16.15
CA VAL A 76 -7.13 -16.44 17.24
C VAL A 76 -6.30 -15.25 16.78
N MET A 77 -5.12 -15.49 16.18
CA MET A 77 -4.21 -14.42 15.77
C MET A 77 -4.84 -13.46 14.79
N ARG A 78 -5.53 -13.95 13.75
CA ARG A 78 -6.21 -13.08 12.78
C ARG A 78 -7.41 -12.34 13.36
N GLY A 79 -8.09 -12.94 14.32
CA GLY A 79 -9.28 -12.37 14.94
C GLY A 79 -8.98 -11.24 15.91
N VAL A 80 -7.90 -11.36 16.70
CA VAL A 80 -7.53 -10.33 17.70
C VAL A 80 -6.71 -9.18 17.10
N LEU A 81 -6.01 -9.41 15.98
CA LEU A 81 -5.05 -8.47 15.39
C LEU A 81 -5.53 -7.01 15.28
N PRO A 82 -6.78 -6.71 14.85
CA PRO A 82 -7.23 -5.32 14.67
C PRO A 82 -7.37 -4.51 15.96
N TYR A 83 -7.36 -5.17 17.12
CA TYR A 83 -7.61 -4.55 18.43
C TYR A 83 -6.33 -4.42 19.26
N LEU A 84 -5.16 -4.65 18.63
CA LEU A 84 -3.87 -4.64 19.29
C LEU A 84 -3.09 -3.37 18.94
N ASN A 85 -2.47 -2.82 19.99
CA ASN A 85 -1.43 -1.81 19.91
C ASN A 85 -0.21 -2.31 19.11
N VAL A 86 0.62 -1.39 18.61
CA VAL A 86 1.71 -1.66 17.64
C VAL A 86 2.66 -2.78 18.07
N MET A 87 3.12 -2.77 19.33
CA MET A 87 4.03 -3.78 19.88
C MET A 87 3.43 -5.20 19.90
N PRO A 88 2.29 -5.47 20.57
CA PRO A 88 1.67 -6.80 20.53
C PRO A 88 1.18 -7.17 19.13
N ARG A 89 0.77 -6.19 18.31
CA ARG A 89 0.39 -6.40 16.90
C ARG A 89 1.55 -6.97 16.08
N MET A 90 2.78 -6.49 16.27
CA MET A 90 3.99 -7.06 15.64
C MET A 90 4.18 -8.54 16.01
N LEU A 91 4.10 -8.87 17.30
CA LEU A 91 4.33 -10.25 17.76
C LEU A 91 3.24 -11.20 17.25
N ILE A 92 1.98 -10.77 17.30
CA ILE A 92 0.84 -11.57 16.86
C ILE A 92 0.81 -11.74 15.33
N SER A 93 1.17 -10.70 14.56
CA SER A 93 1.29 -10.83 13.11
C SER A 93 2.45 -11.76 12.72
N GLY A 94 3.59 -11.69 13.42
CA GLY A 94 4.71 -12.60 13.25
C GLY A 94 4.38 -14.07 13.51
N LEU A 95 3.70 -14.36 14.62
CA LEU A 95 3.18 -15.71 14.89
C LEU A 95 2.07 -16.12 13.91
N GLY A 96 1.30 -15.16 13.40
CA GLY A 96 0.33 -15.38 12.34
C GLY A 96 0.99 -15.82 11.03
N VAL A 97 2.10 -15.18 10.63
CA VAL A 97 2.91 -15.57 9.47
C VAL A 97 3.43 -17.00 9.63
N PHE A 98 3.93 -17.35 10.82
CA PHE A 98 4.27 -18.74 11.15
C PHE A 98 3.10 -19.68 10.89
N ALA A 99 1.94 -19.40 11.49
CA ALA A 99 0.76 -20.27 11.43
C ALA A 99 0.22 -20.43 10.00
N VAL A 100 0.11 -19.35 9.22
CA VAL A 100 -0.48 -19.38 7.87
C VAL A 100 0.42 -20.09 6.86
N VAL A 101 1.74 -19.85 6.91
CA VAL A 101 2.70 -20.54 6.02
C VAL A 101 2.78 -22.02 6.38
N SER A 102 2.85 -22.35 7.67
CA SER A 102 2.83 -23.75 8.13
C SER A 102 1.53 -24.46 7.73
N LEU A 103 0.37 -23.80 7.88
CA LEU A 103 -0.94 -24.33 7.49
C LEU A 103 -1.00 -24.62 5.98
N PHE A 104 -0.50 -23.73 5.13
CA PHE A 104 -0.45 -23.94 3.68
C PHE A 104 0.31 -25.23 3.32
N PHE A 105 1.53 -25.39 3.82
CA PHE A 105 2.34 -26.58 3.51
C PHE A 105 1.81 -27.85 4.17
N LEU A 106 1.20 -27.76 5.36
CA LEU A 106 0.48 -28.88 5.98
C LEU A 106 -0.71 -29.32 5.12
N LEU A 107 -1.51 -28.37 4.62
CA LEU A 107 -2.63 -28.65 3.72
C LEU A 107 -2.13 -29.36 2.46
N LEU A 108 -1.15 -28.80 1.76
CA LEU A 108 -0.55 -29.41 0.55
C LEU A 108 -0.05 -30.84 0.79
N GLN A 109 0.60 -31.10 1.93
CA GLN A 109 1.13 -32.42 2.27
C GLN A 109 0.04 -33.42 2.65
N SER A 110 -1.05 -32.95 3.26
CA SER A 110 -2.17 -33.77 3.76
C SER A 110 -3.29 -34.02 2.74
N LEU A 111 -3.23 -33.36 1.57
CA LEU A 111 -4.19 -33.60 0.49
C LEU A 111 -4.14 -35.06 -0.01
N PRO A 112 -5.29 -35.75 -0.12
CA PRO A 112 -5.37 -37.13 -0.59
C PRO A 112 -4.99 -37.27 -2.07
N GLU A 113 -4.55 -38.46 -2.48
CA GLU A 113 -4.29 -38.75 -3.90
C GLU A 113 -5.62 -38.83 -4.67
N GLY A 114 -5.99 -37.71 -5.28
CA GLY A 114 -7.20 -37.54 -6.08
C GLY A 114 -7.10 -36.30 -6.96
N ASP A 115 -8.21 -35.92 -7.60
CA ASP A 115 -8.24 -34.78 -8.53
C ASP A 115 -7.81 -33.46 -7.89
N GLU A 116 -8.13 -33.27 -6.60
CA GLU A 116 -7.74 -32.06 -5.85
C GLU A 116 -6.22 -31.90 -5.75
N ARG A 117 -5.49 -33.01 -5.62
CA ARG A 117 -4.02 -32.99 -5.60
C ARG A 117 -3.44 -32.93 -7.01
N LYS A 118 -3.98 -33.70 -7.94
CA LYS A 118 -3.51 -33.72 -9.35
C LYS A 118 -3.69 -32.37 -10.04
N ARG A 119 -4.65 -31.57 -9.60
CA ARG A 119 -4.97 -30.23 -10.14
C ARG A 119 -4.68 -29.12 -9.13
N PHE A 120 -3.83 -29.37 -8.14
CA PHE A 120 -3.56 -28.42 -7.07
C PHE A 120 -3.13 -27.05 -7.60
N GLY A 121 -2.30 -26.97 -8.65
CA GLY A 121 -1.89 -25.69 -9.20
C GLY A 121 -3.04 -24.91 -9.86
N LEU A 122 -3.99 -25.60 -10.48
CA LEU A 122 -5.21 -24.95 -10.97
C LEU A 122 -6.00 -24.29 -9.83
N TRP A 123 -6.12 -25.01 -8.70
CA TRP A 123 -6.83 -24.51 -7.52
C TRP A 123 -6.08 -23.43 -6.78
N ALA A 124 -4.75 -23.49 -6.73
CA ALA A 124 -3.91 -22.42 -6.18
C ALA A 124 -4.00 -21.14 -7.01
N ALA A 125 -4.03 -21.24 -8.34
CA ALA A 125 -4.24 -20.09 -9.22
C ALA A 125 -5.63 -19.45 -9.02
N ALA A 126 -6.69 -20.26 -8.93
CA ALA A 126 -8.01 -19.76 -8.57
C ALA A 126 -8.08 -19.20 -7.15
N GLY A 127 -7.35 -19.79 -6.19
CA GLY A 127 -7.20 -19.26 -4.84
C GLY A 127 -6.54 -17.87 -4.84
N LEU A 128 -5.49 -17.67 -5.65
CA LEU A 128 -4.87 -16.36 -5.84
C LEU A 128 -5.83 -15.34 -6.46
N GLY A 129 -6.63 -15.75 -7.46
CA GLY A 129 -7.71 -14.93 -8.01
C GLY A 129 -8.72 -14.50 -6.94
N LEU A 130 -9.18 -15.45 -6.13
CA LEU A 130 -10.08 -15.15 -5.01
C LEU A 130 -9.42 -14.22 -3.98
N THR A 131 -8.14 -14.41 -3.67
CA THR A 131 -7.35 -13.56 -2.76
C THR A 131 -7.36 -12.11 -3.20
N ILE A 132 -6.99 -11.85 -4.46
CA ILE A 132 -6.94 -10.51 -5.03
C ILE A 132 -8.34 -9.88 -5.04
N SER A 133 -9.37 -10.64 -5.42
CA SER A 133 -10.75 -10.13 -5.43
C SER A 133 -11.27 -9.77 -4.03
N LEU A 134 -10.94 -10.57 -3.00
CA LEU A 134 -11.35 -10.31 -1.63
C LEU A 134 -10.57 -9.14 -1.03
N SER A 135 -9.26 -9.04 -1.26
CA SER A 135 -8.46 -7.91 -0.78
C SER A 135 -8.89 -6.60 -1.45
N ALA A 136 -9.13 -6.62 -2.77
CA ALA A 136 -9.69 -5.48 -3.47
C ALA A 136 -11.04 -5.06 -2.89
N LEU A 137 -11.96 -6.00 -2.65
CA LEU A 137 -13.25 -5.71 -2.02
C LEU A 137 -13.10 -5.09 -0.62
N LEU A 138 -12.31 -5.72 0.26
CA LEU A 138 -12.15 -5.26 1.64
C LEU A 138 -11.52 -3.86 1.69
N ARG A 139 -10.56 -3.58 0.80
CA ARG A 139 -9.92 -2.26 0.71
C ARG A 139 -10.84 -1.21 0.09
N THR A 140 -11.56 -1.53 -0.98
CA THR A 140 -12.45 -0.55 -1.63
C THR A 140 -13.67 -0.24 -0.77
N ALA A 141 -14.20 -1.23 -0.03
CA ALA A 141 -15.32 -1.05 0.89
C ALA A 141 -15.00 -0.12 2.07
N TYR A 142 -13.72 0.13 2.34
CA TYR A 142 -13.27 1.05 3.38
C TYR A 142 -12.26 2.08 2.82
N HIS A 143 -12.61 2.63 1.66
CA HIS A 143 -11.97 3.80 1.05
C HIS A 143 -10.44 3.69 0.86
N GLY A 144 -9.91 2.49 0.65
CA GLY A 144 -8.48 2.24 0.42
C GLY A 144 -7.74 1.61 1.61
N LEU A 145 -8.40 1.49 2.76
CA LEU A 145 -7.87 0.84 3.96
C LEU A 145 -8.29 -0.62 4.04
N GLU A 146 -7.42 -1.50 4.53
CA GLU A 146 -7.77 -2.91 4.72
C GLU A 146 -8.78 -3.09 5.87
N TYR A 147 -10.08 -3.10 5.53
CA TYR A 147 -11.21 -3.14 6.47
C TYR A 147 -11.06 -4.22 7.54
N SER A 148 -10.61 -5.42 7.15
CA SER A 148 -10.54 -6.56 8.08
C SER A 148 -9.41 -6.48 9.11
N LEU A 149 -8.59 -5.42 9.03
CA LEU A 149 -7.50 -5.09 9.95
C LEU A 149 -7.77 -3.81 10.77
N THR A 150 -8.94 -3.19 10.64
CA THR A 150 -9.38 -2.09 11.50
C THR A 150 -10.34 -2.58 12.58
N PRO A 151 -10.48 -1.89 13.72
CA PRO A 151 -11.46 -2.25 14.75
C PRO A 151 -12.89 -2.36 14.19
N ALA A 152 -13.28 -1.44 13.31
CA ALA A 152 -14.61 -1.42 12.68
C ALA A 152 -14.91 -2.67 11.83
N GLY A 153 -13.90 -3.20 11.14
CA GLY A 153 -14.04 -4.39 10.28
C GLY A 153 -13.50 -5.68 10.87
N GLY A 154 -13.01 -5.68 12.11
CA GLY A 154 -12.31 -6.84 12.71
C GLY A 154 -13.17 -8.11 12.80
N TRP A 155 -14.49 -7.98 12.88
CA TRP A 155 -15.44 -9.10 12.81
C TRP A 155 -15.31 -9.91 11.51
N SER A 156 -14.96 -9.26 10.40
CA SER A 156 -14.77 -9.93 9.10
C SER A 156 -13.55 -10.86 9.13
N GLY A 157 -12.54 -10.57 9.94
CA GLY A 157 -11.40 -11.45 10.19
C GLY A 157 -11.80 -12.78 10.86
N TRP A 158 -12.68 -12.71 11.86
CA TRP A 158 -13.27 -13.89 12.48
C TRP A 158 -14.14 -14.68 11.50
N LEU A 159 -14.96 -13.99 10.69
CA LEU A 159 -15.78 -14.63 9.66
C LEU A 159 -14.92 -15.36 8.62
N LEU A 160 -13.89 -14.71 8.07
CA LEU A 160 -12.95 -15.33 7.13
C LEU A 160 -12.26 -16.55 7.76
N SER A 161 -11.88 -16.46 9.04
CA SER A 161 -11.29 -17.59 9.76
C SER A 161 -12.27 -18.75 9.94
N ALA A 162 -13.55 -18.48 10.22
CA ALA A 162 -14.60 -19.49 10.28
C ALA A 162 -14.84 -20.14 8.90
N LEU A 163 -14.88 -19.35 7.84
CA LEU A 163 -15.00 -19.83 6.45
C LEU A 163 -13.81 -20.69 6.05
N LEU A 164 -12.60 -20.35 6.49
CA LEU A 164 -11.41 -21.19 6.32
C LEU A 164 -11.58 -22.53 7.04
N GLY A 165 -12.04 -22.53 8.30
CA GLY A 165 -12.31 -23.75 9.05
C GLY A 165 -13.34 -24.67 8.38
N ILE A 166 -14.44 -24.09 7.90
CA ILE A 166 -15.46 -24.81 7.12
C ILE A 166 -14.86 -25.39 5.83
N SER A 167 -14.05 -24.60 5.13
CA SER A 167 -13.40 -25.01 3.88
C SER A 167 -12.43 -26.17 4.12
N LEU A 168 -11.60 -26.09 5.17
CA LEU A 168 -10.70 -27.18 5.58
C LEU A 168 -11.47 -28.44 5.97
N PHE A 169 -12.61 -28.29 6.66
CA PHE A 169 -13.48 -29.41 7.01
C PHE A 169 -14.10 -30.07 5.78
N ILE A 170 -14.57 -29.30 4.79
CA ILE A 170 -15.12 -29.81 3.51
C ILE A 170 -14.05 -30.55 2.70
N VAL A 171 -12.84 -29.99 2.63
CA VAL A 171 -11.70 -30.63 1.95
C VAL A 171 -11.34 -31.94 2.65
N ASN A 172 -11.46 -31.98 3.99
CA ASN A 172 -11.14 -33.09 4.88
C ASN A 172 -9.79 -33.75 4.54
N PRO A 173 -8.68 -33.02 4.70
CA PRO A 173 -7.36 -33.52 4.31
C PRO A 173 -6.86 -34.60 5.29
N VAL A 174 -7.17 -35.88 5.03
CA VAL A 174 -6.62 -37.03 5.80
C VAL A 174 -6.47 -38.29 4.94
N ASN A 175 -5.23 -38.68 4.62
CA ASN A 175 -4.69 -40.04 4.83
C ASN A 175 -3.19 -40.09 4.46
N LEU A 176 -2.31 -40.03 5.46
CA LEU A 176 -0.87 -40.28 5.31
C LEU A 176 -0.60 -41.79 5.41
N GLN A 177 -1.27 -42.62 4.60
CA GLN A 177 -0.82 -44.00 4.46
C GLN A 177 0.50 -43.98 3.66
N LEU A 178 1.60 -44.11 4.42
CA LEU A 178 2.96 -44.51 4.03
C LEU A 178 3.26 -44.32 2.54
N ARG A 179 3.32 -43.06 2.13
CA ARG A 179 3.83 -42.70 0.82
C ARG A 179 5.27 -43.19 0.70
N LYS A 180 5.60 -43.91 -0.38
CA LYS A 180 6.98 -44.04 -0.87
C LYS A 180 7.44 -42.66 -1.36
N GLN A 181 7.75 -41.75 -0.43
CA GLN A 181 8.38 -40.48 -0.73
C GLN A 181 9.78 -40.79 -1.28
N LYS A 182 9.95 -40.68 -2.60
CA LYS A 182 11.30 -40.60 -3.17
C LYS A 182 11.80 -39.20 -2.89
N SER A 183 12.99 -39.09 -2.29
CA SER A 183 13.69 -37.82 -2.13
C SER A 183 13.94 -37.23 -3.52
N TYR A 184 13.14 -36.24 -3.90
CA TYR A 184 13.35 -35.50 -5.14
C TYR A 184 13.94 -34.14 -4.77
N GLY A 185 15.23 -33.96 -5.05
CA GLY A 185 15.82 -32.62 -5.07
C GLY A 185 15.10 -31.72 -6.08
N GLY A 186 15.10 -30.41 -5.81
CA GLY A 186 14.69 -29.39 -6.79
C GLY A 186 13.23 -28.96 -6.76
N VAL A 187 12.59 -28.89 -5.58
CA VAL A 187 11.33 -28.13 -5.39
C VAL A 187 11.56 -26.67 -4.98
N THR A 188 12.79 -26.31 -4.60
CA THR A 188 13.20 -24.95 -4.21
C THR A 188 12.75 -23.88 -5.22
N PRO A 189 12.96 -24.04 -6.56
CA PRO A 189 12.52 -23.04 -7.53
C PRO A 189 11.01 -22.78 -7.52
N ALA A 190 10.20 -23.83 -7.32
CA ALA A 190 8.75 -23.68 -7.22
C ALA A 190 8.32 -22.93 -5.95
N ILE A 191 8.94 -23.24 -4.80
CA ILE A 191 8.61 -22.55 -3.54
C ILE A 191 8.95 -21.06 -3.64
N ILE A 192 10.15 -20.74 -4.15
CA ILE A 192 10.56 -19.35 -4.37
C ILE A 192 9.60 -18.66 -5.35
N GLY A 193 9.27 -19.31 -6.47
CA GLY A 193 8.33 -18.78 -7.46
C GLY A 193 6.95 -18.49 -6.90
N MET A 194 6.38 -19.39 -6.09
CA MET A 194 5.08 -19.18 -5.44
C MET A 194 5.10 -18.00 -4.48
N PHE A 195 6.14 -17.90 -3.64
CA PHE A 195 6.28 -16.78 -2.72
C PHE A 195 6.43 -15.47 -3.48
N LEU A 196 7.23 -15.42 -4.55
CA LEU A 196 7.38 -14.22 -5.36
C LEU A 196 6.08 -13.80 -6.04
N VAL A 197 5.25 -14.74 -6.49
CA VAL A 197 3.91 -14.42 -7.01
C VAL A 197 3.02 -13.83 -5.91
N LEU A 198 3.07 -14.37 -4.68
CA LEU A 198 2.35 -13.78 -3.54
C LEU A 198 2.89 -12.41 -3.14
N VAL A 199 4.21 -12.20 -3.18
CA VAL A 199 4.85 -10.91 -2.92
C VAL A 199 4.48 -9.90 -4.00
N LEU A 200 4.43 -10.29 -5.28
CA LEU A 200 3.96 -9.42 -6.35
C LEU A 200 2.50 -9.04 -6.14
N ALA A 201 1.63 -10.00 -5.81
CA ALA A 201 0.24 -9.72 -5.49
C ALA A 201 0.10 -8.78 -4.27
N TRP A 202 0.89 -9.00 -3.22
CA TRP A 202 0.93 -8.14 -2.05
C TRP A 202 1.37 -6.72 -2.39
N PHE A 203 2.51 -6.55 -3.07
CA PHE A 203 3.11 -5.24 -3.36
C PHE A 203 2.27 -4.40 -4.33
N SER A 204 1.37 -5.02 -5.12
CA SER A 204 0.61 -4.30 -6.14
C SER A 204 -0.88 -4.68 -6.20
N PHE A 205 -1.22 -5.83 -6.77
CA PHE A 205 -2.58 -6.11 -7.22
C PHE A 205 -3.61 -6.34 -6.10
N SER A 206 -3.17 -6.71 -4.90
CA SER A 206 -4.05 -6.85 -3.73
C SER A 206 -4.53 -5.51 -3.17
N ALA A 207 -3.81 -4.42 -3.46
CA ALA A 207 -4.17 -3.06 -3.05
C ALA A 207 -4.21 -2.13 -4.27
N PRO A 208 -5.33 -2.14 -5.04
CA PRO A 208 -5.46 -1.34 -6.27
C PRO A 208 -5.17 0.15 -6.12
N SER A 209 -5.39 0.73 -4.93
CA SER A 209 -5.07 2.13 -4.61
C SER A 209 -3.60 2.44 -4.86
N VAL A 210 -2.69 1.53 -4.52
CA VAL A 210 -1.24 1.72 -4.71
C VAL A 210 -0.90 1.97 -6.18
N ILE A 211 -1.54 1.24 -7.11
CA ILE A 211 -1.32 1.43 -8.55
C ILE A 211 -1.87 2.79 -9.01
N ALA A 212 -3.01 3.22 -8.47
CA ALA A 212 -3.54 4.56 -8.72
C ALA A 212 -2.59 5.64 -8.19
N ARG A 213 -1.93 5.42 -7.04
CA ARG A 213 -0.95 6.34 -6.46
C ARG A 213 0.35 6.40 -7.25
N TRP A 214 0.80 5.28 -7.83
CA TRP A 214 1.98 5.27 -8.69
C TRP A 214 1.83 6.12 -9.94
N THR A 215 0.62 6.11 -10.50
CA THR A 215 0.37 6.56 -11.87
C THR A 215 -0.56 7.76 -11.96
N GLN A 216 -1.17 8.16 -10.85
CA GLN A 216 -2.29 9.13 -10.79
C GLN A 216 -3.46 8.79 -11.73
N ALA A 217 -3.57 7.53 -12.15
CA ALA A 217 -4.63 7.08 -13.06
C ALA A 217 -5.97 6.88 -12.35
N ASN A 218 -7.03 6.71 -13.13
CA ASN A 218 -8.39 6.56 -12.61
C ASN A 218 -8.51 5.30 -11.71
N TYR A 219 -8.78 5.54 -10.42
CA TYR A 219 -8.92 4.49 -9.42
C TYR A 219 -10.02 3.47 -9.75
N THR A 220 -11.21 3.94 -10.13
CA THR A 220 -12.35 3.08 -10.46
C THR A 220 -12.02 2.11 -11.59
N LEU A 221 -11.34 2.58 -12.64
CA LEU A 221 -10.89 1.75 -13.76
C LEU A 221 -9.91 0.67 -13.31
N ILE A 222 -8.88 1.03 -12.52
CA ILE A 222 -7.89 0.09 -12.00
C ILE A 222 -8.58 -1.00 -11.18
N VAL A 223 -9.44 -0.61 -10.23
CA VAL A 223 -10.19 -1.53 -9.38
C VAL A 223 -11.09 -2.44 -10.21
N ALA A 224 -11.82 -1.87 -11.18
CA ALA A 224 -12.72 -2.62 -12.05
C ALA A 224 -11.97 -3.70 -12.84
N VAL A 225 -10.83 -3.35 -13.44
CA VAL A 225 -10.03 -4.29 -14.24
C VAL A 225 -9.41 -5.40 -13.37
N ILE A 226 -8.83 -5.05 -12.22
CA ILE A 226 -8.25 -6.03 -11.29
C ILE A 226 -9.33 -6.97 -10.74
N SER A 227 -10.47 -6.43 -10.32
CA SER A 227 -11.59 -7.24 -9.80
C SER A 227 -12.20 -8.11 -10.89
N LEU A 228 -12.36 -7.60 -12.11
CA LEU A 228 -12.87 -8.36 -13.25
C LEU A 228 -11.95 -9.54 -13.61
N PHE A 229 -10.64 -9.31 -13.75
CA PHE A 229 -9.72 -10.38 -14.12
C PHE A 229 -9.52 -11.39 -13.00
N SER A 230 -9.48 -10.96 -11.74
CA SER A 230 -9.33 -11.87 -10.61
C SER A 230 -10.57 -12.75 -10.40
N THR A 231 -11.78 -12.18 -10.37
CA THR A 231 -13.04 -12.95 -10.26
C THR A 231 -13.32 -13.77 -11.53
N GLY A 232 -13.07 -13.18 -12.71
CA GLY A 232 -13.20 -13.83 -14.01
C GLY A 232 -12.27 -15.03 -14.15
N TRP A 233 -11.06 -14.97 -13.60
CA TRP A 233 -10.14 -16.11 -13.57
C TRP A 233 -10.69 -17.29 -12.76
N VAL A 234 -11.25 -17.02 -11.58
CA VAL A 234 -11.88 -18.06 -10.74
C VAL A 234 -13.06 -18.66 -11.48
N LEU A 235 -13.92 -17.83 -12.06
CA LEU A 235 -15.09 -18.29 -12.82
C LEU A 235 -14.68 -19.13 -14.04
N LEU A 236 -13.71 -18.67 -14.83
CA LEU A 236 -13.21 -19.39 -16.00
C LEU A 236 -12.59 -20.74 -15.61
N THR A 237 -11.89 -20.79 -14.48
CA THR A 237 -11.32 -22.03 -13.93
C THR A 237 -12.42 -23.02 -13.50
N LEU A 238 -13.53 -22.55 -12.95
CA LEU A 238 -14.67 -23.40 -12.57
C LEU A 238 -15.46 -23.88 -13.78
N LEU A 239 -15.62 -23.03 -14.81
CA LEU A 239 -16.34 -23.32 -16.05
C LEU A 239 -15.56 -24.23 -16.99
N SER A 240 -14.25 -23.98 -17.14
CA SER A 240 -13.40 -24.66 -18.11
C SER A 240 -12.04 -25.04 -17.51
N PRO A 241 -11.96 -26.00 -16.57
CA PRO A 241 -10.71 -26.36 -15.87
C PRO A 241 -9.51 -26.71 -16.77
N GLY A 242 -9.74 -27.10 -18.03
CA GLY A 242 -8.69 -27.45 -18.99
C GLY A 242 -8.08 -26.27 -19.74
N TRP A 243 -8.65 -25.07 -19.61
CA TRP A 243 -8.26 -23.90 -20.40
C TRP A 243 -6.77 -23.51 -20.28
N PRO A 244 -6.11 -23.57 -19.09
CA PRO A 244 -4.71 -23.16 -18.98
C PRO A 244 -3.75 -24.13 -19.68
N GLY A 245 -4.20 -25.37 -19.96
CA GLY A 245 -3.42 -26.35 -20.72
C GLY A 245 -3.16 -25.94 -22.17
N LYS A 246 -3.85 -24.90 -22.66
CA LYS A 246 -3.63 -24.31 -23.99
C LYS A 246 -2.41 -23.38 -24.04
N ILE A 247 -1.87 -22.98 -22.89
CA ILE A 247 -0.74 -22.06 -22.80
C ILE A 247 0.57 -22.85 -22.93
N SER A 248 1.29 -22.63 -24.02
CA SER A 248 2.61 -23.24 -24.23
C SER A 248 3.68 -22.56 -23.37
N SER A 249 4.76 -23.27 -23.02
CA SER A 249 5.89 -22.68 -22.26
C SER A 249 6.52 -21.47 -22.97
N ARG A 250 6.50 -21.43 -24.31
CA ARG A 250 6.98 -20.29 -25.11
C ARG A 250 6.06 -19.08 -24.99
N LEU A 251 4.74 -19.32 -25.04
CA LEU A 251 3.75 -18.26 -24.86
C LEU A 251 3.80 -17.71 -23.44
N LEU A 252 3.92 -18.57 -22.43
CA LEU A 252 4.07 -18.13 -21.03
C LEU A 252 5.33 -17.29 -20.85
N LEU A 253 6.48 -17.73 -21.38
CA LEU A 253 7.72 -16.95 -21.33
C LEU A 253 7.54 -15.57 -21.98
N LEU A 254 6.96 -15.52 -23.19
CA LEU A 254 6.72 -14.26 -23.88
C LEU A 254 5.77 -13.35 -23.09
N TRP A 255 4.67 -13.89 -22.58
CA TRP A 255 3.71 -13.15 -21.77
C TRP A 255 4.37 -12.56 -20.53
N ASN A 256 5.15 -13.37 -19.80
CA ASN A 256 5.90 -12.92 -18.63
C ASN A 256 6.94 -11.85 -18.96
N VAL A 257 7.70 -12.00 -20.05
CA VAL A 257 8.67 -10.96 -20.47
C VAL A 257 7.96 -9.65 -20.76
N ILE A 258 6.86 -9.68 -21.52
CA ILE A 258 6.12 -8.46 -21.87
C ILE A 258 5.50 -7.86 -20.59
N PHE A 259 4.91 -8.66 -19.72
CA PHE A 259 4.36 -8.21 -18.44
C PHE A 259 5.43 -7.54 -17.57
N THR A 260 6.61 -8.15 -17.42
CA THR A 260 7.74 -7.57 -16.66
C THR A 260 8.18 -6.23 -17.23
N LEU A 261 8.30 -6.12 -18.56
CA LEU A 261 8.66 -4.87 -19.22
C LEU A 261 7.60 -3.79 -19.04
N CYS A 262 6.31 -4.12 -19.21
CA CYS A 262 5.21 -3.20 -19.01
C CYS A 262 5.09 -2.73 -17.55
N LEU A 263 5.23 -3.63 -16.58
CA LEU A 263 5.20 -3.28 -15.15
C LEU A 263 6.37 -2.36 -14.79
N THR A 264 7.57 -2.67 -15.29
CA THR A 264 8.75 -1.82 -15.07
C THR A 264 8.55 -0.45 -15.71
N ALA A 265 8.07 -0.40 -16.95
CA ALA A 265 7.77 0.85 -17.65
C ALA A 265 6.67 1.66 -16.95
N THR A 266 5.67 0.99 -16.35
CA THR A 266 4.61 1.66 -15.56
C THR A 266 5.18 2.46 -14.40
N LEU A 267 6.28 2.00 -13.80
CA LEU A 267 6.95 2.71 -12.70
C LEU A 267 7.97 3.73 -13.20
N VAL A 268 8.84 3.33 -14.14
CA VAL A 268 9.91 4.20 -14.65
C VAL A 268 9.36 5.43 -15.37
N THR A 269 8.25 5.32 -16.10
CA THR A 269 7.67 6.46 -16.83
C THR A 269 6.98 7.50 -15.93
N GLN A 270 6.76 7.15 -14.67
CA GLN A 270 6.20 8.05 -13.64
C GLN A 270 7.29 8.73 -12.82
N GLN A 271 8.54 8.29 -12.98
CA GLN A 271 9.68 8.94 -12.35
C GLN A 271 10.08 10.18 -13.14
N VAL A 272 10.46 11.23 -12.40
CA VAL A 272 11.10 12.42 -12.94
C VAL A 272 12.50 12.54 -12.38
N GLY A 273 13.39 13.23 -13.10
CA GLY A 273 14.73 13.49 -12.58
C GLY A 273 14.66 14.52 -11.47
N SER A 274 15.16 14.19 -10.27
CA SER A 274 15.30 15.18 -9.20
C SER A 274 16.34 16.25 -9.60
N PRO A 275 16.15 17.52 -9.21
CA PRO A 275 17.16 18.56 -9.40
C PRO A 275 18.52 18.14 -8.82
N LEU A 276 19.58 18.23 -9.62
CA LEU A 276 20.90 17.69 -9.26
C LEU A 276 21.73 18.61 -8.37
N THR A 277 21.46 19.93 -8.43
CA THR A 277 22.20 20.95 -7.67
C THR A 277 21.23 21.94 -7.02
N PRO A 278 21.66 22.62 -5.94
CA PRO A 278 20.84 23.65 -5.27
C PRO A 278 20.39 24.81 -6.18
N ASP A 279 21.16 25.11 -7.23
CA ASP A 279 20.86 26.17 -8.19
C ASP A 279 19.97 25.71 -9.36
N SER A 280 19.63 24.42 -9.43
CA SER A 280 18.76 23.89 -10.47
C SER A 280 17.32 24.36 -10.27
N ALA A 281 16.64 24.74 -11.36
CA ALA A 281 15.22 25.06 -11.30
C ALA A 281 14.40 23.84 -10.85
N PRO A 282 13.27 24.05 -10.13
CA PRO A 282 12.39 22.96 -9.74
C PRO A 282 11.83 22.24 -10.96
N VAL A 283 11.66 20.92 -10.84
CA VAL A 283 11.00 20.12 -11.87
C VAL A 283 9.51 20.08 -11.57
N VAL A 284 8.74 20.78 -12.40
CA VAL A 284 7.28 20.87 -12.24
C VAL A 284 6.60 19.82 -13.11
N ILE A 285 5.81 18.97 -12.48
CA ILE A 285 4.98 17.98 -13.18
C ILE A 285 3.51 18.29 -12.97
N THR A 286 2.72 17.99 -13.98
CA THR A 286 1.25 17.96 -13.90
C THR A 286 0.79 16.51 -13.95
N GLY A 287 -0.50 16.27 -14.22
CA GLY A 287 -1.03 14.92 -14.37
C GLY A 287 -0.35 14.08 -15.47
N PRO A 288 -0.51 12.76 -15.42
CA PRO A 288 0.15 11.84 -16.35
C PRO A 288 -0.37 11.99 -17.77
N THR A 289 0.53 11.92 -18.75
CA THR A 289 0.18 11.87 -20.17
C THR A 289 -0.36 10.49 -20.57
N TRP A 290 -1.10 10.42 -21.68
CA TRP A 290 -1.54 9.13 -22.25
C TRP A 290 -0.39 8.16 -22.54
N ALA A 291 0.78 8.67 -22.94
CA ALA A 291 1.97 7.87 -23.19
C ALA A 291 2.51 7.23 -21.89
N GLN A 292 2.48 7.96 -20.77
CA GLN A 292 2.85 7.45 -19.44
C GLN A 292 1.83 6.45 -18.89
N LEU A 293 0.55 6.54 -19.30
CA LEU A 293 -0.51 5.61 -18.89
C LEU A 293 -0.58 4.33 -19.74
N LEU A 294 -0.05 4.33 -20.97
CA LEU A 294 -0.10 3.15 -21.83
C LEU A 294 0.55 1.90 -21.20
N PRO A 295 1.75 1.97 -20.59
CA PRO A 295 2.35 0.83 -19.88
C PRO A 295 1.46 0.30 -18.74
N LEU A 296 0.75 1.17 -18.03
CA LEU A 296 -0.18 0.76 -16.97
C LEU A 296 -1.30 -0.11 -17.54
N TYR A 297 -1.97 0.35 -18.59
CA TYR A 297 -3.09 -0.40 -19.18
C TYR A 297 -2.63 -1.76 -19.72
N LEU A 298 -1.44 -1.83 -20.32
CA LEU A 298 -0.84 -3.09 -20.73
C LEU A 298 -0.50 -3.99 -19.53
N THR A 299 0.04 -3.44 -18.44
CA THR A 299 0.30 -4.17 -17.19
C THR A 299 -0.97 -4.76 -16.62
N LEU A 300 -2.06 -4.00 -16.55
CA LEU A 300 -3.36 -4.48 -16.07
C LEU A 300 -3.91 -5.60 -16.97
N LEU A 301 -3.86 -5.41 -18.30
CA LEU A 301 -4.30 -6.41 -19.28
C LEU A 301 -3.50 -7.72 -19.20
N LEU A 302 -2.19 -7.62 -18.96
CA LEU A 302 -1.28 -8.75 -18.90
C LEU A 302 -1.18 -9.39 -17.51
N SER A 303 -1.68 -8.73 -16.46
CA SER A 303 -1.65 -9.20 -15.08
C SER A 303 -2.20 -10.63 -14.85
N PRO A 304 -3.13 -11.19 -15.64
CA PRO A 304 -3.56 -12.59 -15.46
C PRO A 304 -2.44 -13.63 -15.61
N VAL A 305 -1.26 -13.25 -16.12
CA VAL A 305 -0.08 -14.13 -16.17
C VAL A 305 0.32 -14.65 -14.79
N ILE A 306 0.16 -13.85 -13.73
CA ILE A 306 0.55 -14.24 -12.37
C ILE A 306 -0.24 -15.45 -11.87
N PHE A 307 -1.48 -15.65 -12.36
CA PHE A 307 -2.27 -16.82 -12.04
C PHE A 307 -1.73 -18.07 -12.78
N VAL A 308 -1.22 -17.91 -14.01
CA VAL A 308 -0.54 -18.99 -14.73
C VAL A 308 0.75 -19.39 -14.00
N ASP A 309 1.52 -18.41 -13.54
CA ASP A 309 2.76 -18.68 -12.80
C ASP A 309 2.49 -19.40 -11.48
N MET A 310 1.48 -18.95 -10.72
CA MET A 310 1.03 -19.63 -9.51
C MET A 310 0.68 -21.09 -9.79
N LYS A 311 -0.04 -21.35 -10.90
CA LYS A 311 -0.37 -22.71 -11.34
C LYS A 311 0.89 -23.51 -11.62
N VAL A 312 1.82 -22.99 -12.42
CA VAL A 312 3.05 -23.68 -12.84
C VAL A 312 3.89 -24.11 -11.65
N PHE A 313 4.13 -23.22 -10.69
CA PHE A 313 4.93 -23.54 -9.53
C PHE A 313 4.22 -24.54 -8.59
N SER A 314 2.92 -24.34 -8.39
CA SER A 314 2.09 -25.22 -7.56
C SER A 314 1.96 -26.63 -8.14
N ASP A 315 1.84 -26.77 -9.47
CA ASP A 315 1.82 -28.06 -10.16
C ASP A 315 3.14 -28.81 -9.94
N GLN A 316 4.28 -28.13 -10.06
CA GLN A 316 5.58 -28.76 -9.81
C GLN A 316 5.69 -29.33 -8.39
N LEU A 317 5.19 -28.62 -7.39
CA LEU A 317 5.15 -29.12 -6.00
C LEU A 317 4.22 -30.30 -5.84
N ALA A 318 3.02 -30.23 -6.43
CA ALA A 318 2.02 -31.28 -6.32
C ALA A 318 2.47 -32.58 -7.00
N GLU A 319 3.07 -32.48 -8.20
CA GLU A 319 3.59 -33.60 -8.98
C GLU A 319 4.80 -34.28 -8.31
N LYS A 320 5.79 -33.49 -7.87
CA LYS A 320 7.00 -34.03 -7.24
C LYS A 320 6.74 -34.63 -5.86
N ALA A 321 5.65 -34.21 -5.20
CA ALA A 321 5.25 -34.79 -3.93
C ALA A 321 6.39 -34.80 -2.88
N PRO A 322 7.08 -33.65 -2.66
CA PRO A 322 8.30 -33.59 -1.85
C PRO A 322 8.08 -34.09 -0.43
N SER A 323 9.13 -34.65 0.18
CA SER A 323 9.10 -34.89 1.62
C SER A 323 9.11 -33.56 2.37
N PRO A 324 8.60 -33.48 3.61
CA PRO A 324 8.62 -32.24 4.38
C PRO A 324 10.01 -31.60 4.50
N ARG A 325 11.07 -32.41 4.60
CA ARG A 325 12.46 -31.91 4.68
C ARG A 325 12.90 -31.18 3.41
N ASP A 326 12.38 -31.56 2.24
CA ASP A 326 12.73 -30.94 0.96
C ASP A 326 12.14 -29.52 0.83
N LEU A 327 11.21 -29.13 1.71
CA LEU A 327 10.62 -27.79 1.72
C LEU A 327 11.52 -26.75 2.39
N VAL A 328 12.42 -27.17 3.29
CA VAL A 328 13.20 -26.28 4.18
C VAL A 328 14.00 -25.26 3.39
N SER A 329 14.80 -25.70 2.41
CA SER A 329 15.64 -24.80 1.63
C SER A 329 14.82 -23.78 0.82
N GLY A 330 13.69 -24.21 0.25
CA GLY A 330 12.80 -23.31 -0.47
C GLY A 330 12.19 -22.24 0.42
N LEU A 331 11.73 -22.62 1.61
CA LEU A 331 11.16 -21.70 2.60
C LEU A 331 12.19 -20.68 3.10
N LEU A 332 13.40 -21.12 3.47
CA LEU A 332 14.45 -20.23 3.96
C LEU A 332 14.88 -19.22 2.88
N LEU A 333 15.09 -19.68 1.65
CA LEU A 333 15.49 -18.80 0.53
C LEU A 333 14.36 -17.86 0.11
N ALA A 334 13.11 -18.33 0.09
CA ALA A 334 11.96 -17.47 -0.20
C ALA A 334 11.77 -16.39 0.88
N SER A 335 11.98 -16.74 2.15
CA SER A 335 11.90 -15.79 3.27
C SER A 335 13.01 -14.74 3.20
N LEU A 336 14.25 -15.16 2.92
CA LEU A 336 15.37 -14.25 2.70
C LEU A 336 15.08 -13.27 1.54
N LEU A 337 14.59 -13.81 0.41
CA LEU A 337 14.29 -12.98 -0.76
C LEU A 337 13.15 -12.00 -0.50
N LEU A 338 12.09 -12.43 0.20
CA LEU A 338 11.00 -11.55 0.64
C LEU A 338 11.54 -10.39 1.47
N ILE A 339 12.36 -10.67 2.47
CA ILE A 339 12.94 -9.65 3.36
C ILE A 339 13.81 -8.67 2.55
N VAL A 340 14.67 -9.17 1.67
CA VAL A 340 15.50 -8.34 0.80
C VAL A 340 14.63 -7.42 -0.07
N LEU A 341 13.53 -7.92 -0.62
CA LEU A 341 12.61 -7.13 -1.45
C LEU A 341 11.82 -6.09 -0.64
N VAL A 342 11.44 -6.41 0.59
CA VAL A 342 10.81 -5.46 1.52
C VAL A 342 11.76 -4.32 1.82
N PHE A 343 12.99 -4.61 2.27
CA PHE A 343 14.00 -3.57 2.53
C PHE A 343 14.37 -2.80 1.27
N ALA A 344 14.49 -3.46 0.12
CA ALA A 344 14.78 -2.78 -1.14
C ALA A 344 13.69 -1.76 -1.52
N ASN A 345 12.42 -2.00 -1.15
CA ASN A 345 11.35 -1.04 -1.39
C ASN A 345 11.34 0.06 -0.31
N ILE A 346 11.49 -0.30 0.97
CA ILE A 346 11.55 0.68 2.08
C ILE A 346 12.73 1.64 1.89
N PHE A 347 13.92 1.15 1.55
CA PHE A 347 15.09 2.02 1.32
C PHE A 347 14.95 3.02 0.17
N THR A 348 13.87 2.97 -0.62
CA THR A 348 13.60 3.97 -1.64
C THR A 348 13.03 5.28 -1.09
N ASN A 349 12.34 5.26 0.07
CA ASN A 349 11.88 6.48 0.75
C ASN A 349 12.82 6.91 1.88
N VAL A 350 13.35 5.97 2.68
CA VAL A 350 14.27 6.30 3.80
C VAL A 350 15.75 6.35 3.40
N TRP A 351 16.06 6.68 2.14
CA TRP A 351 17.42 6.55 1.60
C TRP A 351 18.45 7.45 2.32
N GLY A 352 18.03 8.59 2.87
CA GLY A 352 18.88 9.50 3.65
C GLY A 352 19.29 8.97 5.02
N TYR A 353 18.51 8.05 5.61
CA TYR A 353 18.62 7.64 7.01
C TYR A 353 19.48 6.38 7.22
N VAL A 354 19.48 5.42 6.29
CA VAL A 354 20.12 4.09 6.49
C VAL A 354 21.39 3.90 5.64
N LYS A 355 22.36 4.81 5.83
CA LYS A 355 23.64 4.80 5.10
C LYS A 355 24.55 3.64 5.54
N PRO A 356 25.37 3.05 4.64
CA PRO A 356 25.56 3.42 3.23
C PRO A 356 24.68 2.65 2.24
N ILE A 357 23.91 1.66 2.69
CA ILE A 357 23.23 0.69 1.82
C ILE A 357 22.02 1.32 1.11
N SER A 358 21.25 2.14 1.83
CA SER A 358 19.99 2.70 1.34
C SER A 358 20.15 3.67 0.17
N LEU A 359 21.28 4.38 0.08
CA LEU A 359 21.58 5.33 -1.01
C LEU A 359 21.53 4.66 -2.39
N PHE A 360 21.88 3.37 -2.48
CA PHE A 360 21.75 2.63 -3.73
C PHE A 360 20.30 2.58 -4.23
N PHE A 361 19.31 2.61 -3.35
CA PHE A 361 17.89 2.49 -3.70
C PHE A 361 17.20 3.83 -4.02
N ARG A 362 17.86 4.98 -3.77
CA ARG A 362 17.38 6.31 -4.18
C ARG A 362 17.01 6.31 -5.67
N GLY A 363 15.77 6.72 -5.98
CA GLY A 363 15.24 6.75 -7.35
C GLY A 363 15.04 5.38 -8.02
N LYS A 364 15.17 4.26 -7.29
CA LYS A 364 15.05 2.89 -7.84
C LYS A 364 13.81 2.13 -7.36
N TYR A 365 12.70 2.83 -7.14
CA TYR A 365 11.42 2.22 -6.73
C TYR A 365 11.02 1.03 -7.63
N TRP A 366 11.20 1.16 -8.94
CA TRP A 366 10.94 0.14 -9.96
C TRP A 366 11.76 -1.15 -9.79
N LEU A 367 12.93 -1.10 -9.14
CA LEU A 367 13.88 -2.21 -9.11
C LEU A 367 13.30 -3.42 -8.37
N SER A 368 12.61 -3.19 -7.25
CA SER A 368 11.97 -4.26 -6.47
C SER A 368 10.95 -5.05 -7.31
N TYR A 369 10.07 -4.34 -8.02
CA TYR A 369 9.06 -4.93 -8.92
C TYR A 369 9.68 -5.63 -10.13
N PHE A 370 10.70 -5.02 -10.74
CA PHE A 370 11.46 -5.65 -11.83
C PHE A 370 12.09 -6.97 -11.37
N LEU A 371 12.77 -6.98 -10.22
CA LEU A 371 13.42 -8.18 -9.68
C LEU A 371 12.40 -9.27 -9.38
N ILE A 372 11.28 -8.95 -8.76
CA ILE A 372 10.19 -9.91 -8.50
C ILE A 372 9.72 -10.54 -9.81
N ALA A 373 9.29 -9.71 -10.77
CA ALA A 373 8.71 -10.19 -12.02
C ALA A 373 9.76 -10.93 -12.90
N ALA A 374 10.99 -10.43 -12.99
CA ALA A 374 12.07 -11.07 -13.74
C ALA A 374 12.47 -12.44 -13.16
N VAL A 375 12.53 -12.56 -11.83
CA VAL A 375 12.83 -13.85 -11.18
C VAL A 375 11.67 -14.82 -11.34
N ILE A 376 10.40 -14.36 -11.25
CA ILE A 376 9.24 -15.19 -11.60
C ILE A 376 9.37 -15.71 -13.03
N THR A 377 9.64 -14.84 -14.02
CA THR A 377 9.84 -15.22 -15.42
C THR A 377 10.92 -16.28 -15.59
N LEU A 378 12.08 -16.06 -14.95
CA LEU A 378 13.21 -17.00 -15.01
C LEU A 378 12.84 -18.36 -14.41
N LEU A 379 12.25 -18.37 -13.22
CA LEU A 379 11.87 -19.60 -12.53
C LEU A 379 10.75 -20.34 -13.26
N ALA A 380 9.73 -19.64 -13.76
CA ALA A 380 8.64 -20.22 -14.53
C ALA A 380 9.19 -20.89 -15.80
N TRP A 381 10.14 -20.25 -16.49
CA TRP A 381 10.82 -20.86 -17.63
C TRP A 381 11.62 -22.10 -17.24
N LEU A 382 12.41 -22.06 -16.16
CA LEU A 382 13.22 -23.19 -15.68
C LEU A 382 12.34 -24.39 -15.31
N VAL A 383 11.19 -24.14 -14.67
CA VAL A 383 10.22 -25.16 -14.27
C VAL A 383 9.50 -25.78 -15.48
N THR A 384 9.17 -24.97 -16.49
CA THR A 384 8.38 -25.39 -17.67
C THR A 384 9.20 -25.88 -18.87
N ARG A 385 10.54 -25.97 -18.75
CA ARG A 385 11.40 -26.60 -19.78
C ARG A 385 11.00 -28.05 -20.10
N LYS A 386 10.31 -28.72 -19.18
CA LYS A 386 9.73 -30.05 -19.39
C LYS A 386 8.24 -29.88 -19.74
N LYS A 387 7.80 -30.55 -20.81
CA LYS A 387 6.44 -30.44 -21.37
C LYS A 387 5.39 -30.52 -20.26
N LEU A 388 4.54 -29.48 -20.14
CA LEU A 388 3.40 -29.49 -19.21
C LEU A 388 2.50 -30.68 -19.56
N PRO A 389 2.15 -31.56 -18.62
CA PRO A 389 1.22 -32.65 -18.88
C PRO A 389 -0.13 -32.08 -19.30
N ALA A 390 -0.67 -32.57 -20.41
CA ALA A 390 -2.00 -32.21 -20.85
C ALA A 390 -3.01 -32.66 -19.79
N LEU A 391 -3.72 -31.71 -19.17
CA LEU A 391 -4.84 -32.03 -18.31
C LEU A 391 -5.95 -32.62 -19.18
N SER A 392 -6.46 -33.79 -18.82
CA SER A 392 -7.63 -34.36 -19.49
C SER A 392 -8.81 -33.39 -19.39
N GLU A 393 -9.51 -33.19 -20.51
CA GLU A 393 -10.76 -32.43 -20.54
C GLU A 393 -11.72 -33.03 -19.54
N MET A 394 -12.10 -32.25 -18.53
CA MET A 394 -13.11 -32.64 -17.57
C MET A 394 -14.38 -31.87 -17.90
N LYS A 395 -15.45 -32.58 -18.25
CA LYS A 395 -16.79 -32.00 -18.28
C LYS A 395 -17.24 -31.78 -16.83
N SER A 396 -16.97 -30.58 -16.31
CA SER A 396 -17.51 -30.13 -15.02
C SER A 396 -19.01 -29.86 -15.17
N LYS A 397 -19.84 -30.38 -14.26
CA LYS A 397 -21.27 -30.01 -14.22
C LYS A 397 -21.39 -28.63 -13.57
N PHE A 398 -21.47 -27.55 -14.34
CA PHE A 398 -21.51 -26.20 -13.76
C PHE A 398 -22.55 -26.04 -12.61
N HIS A 399 -22.11 -25.45 -11.50
CA HIS A 399 -23.00 -24.97 -10.43
C HIS A 399 -23.03 -23.45 -10.45
N TRP A 400 -24.24 -22.87 -10.43
CA TRP A 400 -24.44 -21.42 -10.51
C TRP A 400 -24.05 -20.67 -9.22
N ALA A 401 -24.10 -21.32 -8.06
CA ALA A 401 -23.89 -20.65 -6.77
C ALA A 401 -22.51 -19.95 -6.64
N PRO A 402 -21.35 -20.59 -6.97
CA PRO A 402 -20.06 -19.90 -7.00
C PRO A 402 -20.02 -18.71 -7.97
N ALA A 403 -20.69 -18.80 -9.13
CA ALA A 403 -20.73 -17.70 -10.08
C ALA A 403 -21.50 -16.49 -9.52
N VAL A 404 -22.58 -16.72 -8.77
CA VAL A 404 -23.33 -15.65 -8.09
C VAL A 404 -22.48 -14.98 -7.01
N VAL A 405 -21.73 -15.75 -6.21
CA VAL A 405 -20.83 -15.18 -5.19
C VAL A 405 -19.73 -14.33 -5.83
N LEU A 406 -19.10 -14.83 -6.90
CA LEU A 406 -18.06 -14.07 -7.62
C LEU A 406 -18.61 -12.81 -8.28
N ALA A 407 -19.81 -12.88 -8.87
CA ALA A 407 -20.49 -11.70 -9.41
C ALA A 407 -20.83 -10.68 -8.32
N ALA A 408 -21.28 -11.13 -7.15
CA ALA A 408 -21.54 -10.26 -6.01
C ALA A 408 -20.27 -9.57 -5.50
N ILE A 409 -19.14 -10.29 -5.42
CA ILE A 409 -17.82 -9.71 -5.08
C ILE A 409 -17.47 -8.63 -6.12
N PHE A 410 -17.49 -8.95 -7.41
CA PHE A 410 -17.15 -8.01 -8.47
C PHE A 410 -18.03 -6.75 -8.45
N ILE A 411 -19.35 -6.92 -8.41
CA ILE A 411 -20.32 -5.80 -8.41
C ILE A 411 -20.13 -4.94 -7.16
N SER A 412 -19.98 -5.55 -5.98
CA SER A 412 -19.77 -4.79 -4.74
C SER A 412 -18.47 -4.00 -4.79
N THR A 413 -17.37 -4.62 -5.22
CA THR A 413 -16.08 -3.96 -5.40
C THR A 413 -16.18 -2.79 -6.38
N PHE A 414 -16.87 -2.98 -7.52
CA PHE A 414 -17.06 -1.93 -8.50
C PHE A 414 -17.89 -0.76 -7.96
N VAL A 415 -19.01 -1.05 -7.29
CA VAL A 415 -19.88 -0.02 -6.68
C VAL A 415 -19.12 0.78 -5.63
N PHE A 416 -18.37 0.12 -4.74
CA PHE A 416 -17.54 0.82 -3.74
C PHE A 416 -16.38 1.60 -4.36
N ALA A 417 -15.97 1.29 -5.58
CA ALA A 417 -14.92 2.01 -6.28
C ALA A 417 -15.42 3.24 -7.04
N LEU A 418 -16.73 3.46 -7.13
CA LEU A 418 -17.29 4.67 -7.73
C LEU A 418 -16.90 5.90 -6.90
N PRO A 419 -16.68 7.06 -7.54
CA PRO A 419 -16.40 8.31 -6.81
C PRO A 419 -17.52 8.63 -5.82
N VAL A 420 -17.15 9.01 -4.59
CA VAL A 420 -18.11 9.52 -3.62
C VAL A 420 -18.70 10.86 -4.07
N GLN A 421 -19.91 11.17 -3.59
CA GLN A 421 -20.50 12.48 -3.79
C GLN A 421 -19.63 13.54 -3.11
N LYS A 422 -19.28 14.60 -3.84
CA LYS A 422 -18.54 15.73 -3.30
C LYS A 422 -19.47 16.69 -2.57
N ILE A 423 -19.00 17.22 -1.45
CA ILE A 423 -19.72 18.26 -0.71
C ILE A 423 -19.99 19.46 -1.63
N GLN A 424 -21.17 20.05 -1.51
CA GLN A 424 -21.54 21.23 -2.28
C GLN A 424 -21.53 22.43 -1.35
N VAL A 425 -20.67 23.39 -1.65
CA VAL A 425 -20.51 24.63 -0.88
C VAL A 425 -20.61 25.80 -1.84
N SER A 426 -21.36 26.83 -1.46
CA SER A 426 -21.42 28.06 -2.25
C SER A 426 -20.05 28.73 -2.28
N ALA A 427 -19.50 28.90 -3.48
CA ALA A 427 -18.31 29.71 -3.69
C ALA A 427 -18.67 31.19 -3.90
N GLU A 428 -19.93 31.50 -4.21
CA GLU A 428 -20.40 32.86 -4.50
C GLU A 428 -20.48 33.70 -3.21
N ASP A 429 -20.18 34.99 -3.35
CA ASP A 429 -20.26 36.02 -2.30
C ASP A 429 -19.45 35.73 -1.01
N ARG A 430 -18.49 34.80 -1.08
CA ARG A 430 -17.55 34.57 0.02
C ARG A 430 -16.47 35.65 0.02
N THR A 431 -16.14 36.11 1.23
CA THR A 431 -15.02 37.02 1.52
C THR A 431 -14.08 36.42 2.57
N SER A 432 -14.29 35.14 2.92
CA SER A 432 -13.41 34.37 3.80
C SER A 432 -13.38 32.87 3.50
N ILE A 433 -12.23 32.27 3.84
CA ILE A 433 -11.99 30.82 3.81
C ILE A 433 -11.28 30.37 5.08
N LYS A 434 -11.57 29.15 5.55
CA LYS A 434 -10.80 28.48 6.61
C LYS A 434 -9.77 27.54 6.00
N VAL A 435 -8.50 27.73 6.33
CA VAL A 435 -7.41 26.87 5.87
C VAL A 435 -6.78 26.13 7.04
N MET A 436 -6.32 24.90 6.80
CA MET A 436 -5.72 24.04 7.81
C MET A 436 -4.50 23.31 7.24
N THR A 437 -3.45 23.17 8.03
CA THR A 437 -2.31 22.29 7.75
C THR A 437 -2.18 21.23 8.83
N TYR A 438 -1.78 20.02 8.44
CA TYR A 438 -1.73 18.87 9.32
C TYR A 438 -0.73 17.81 8.83
N ASN A 439 0.47 17.78 9.42
CA ASN A 439 1.33 16.60 9.29
C ASN A 439 0.67 15.47 10.10
N ILE A 440 0.40 14.34 9.47
CA ILE A 440 -0.38 13.25 10.06
C ILE A 440 0.46 12.03 10.47
N GLN A 441 1.78 12.08 10.33
CA GLN A 441 2.68 10.97 10.69
C GLN A 441 2.25 9.63 10.07
N GLN A 442 1.94 9.66 8.78
CA GLN A 442 1.38 8.53 8.03
C GLN A 442 0.12 7.90 8.68
N ALA A 443 -0.68 8.76 9.32
CA ALA A 443 -1.91 8.48 10.05
C ALA A 443 -1.75 7.75 11.41
N ASN A 444 -0.66 8.06 12.11
CA ASN A 444 -0.35 7.53 13.45
C ASN A 444 -0.18 8.66 14.48
N ASP A 445 -0.24 8.30 15.76
CA ASP A 445 0.09 9.17 16.88
C ASP A 445 1.57 9.12 17.27
N ASP A 446 1.94 9.91 18.28
CA ASP A 446 3.27 9.99 18.90
C ASP A 446 3.78 8.66 19.47
N LEU A 447 2.89 7.67 19.66
CA LEU A 447 3.21 6.32 20.10
C LEU A 447 3.27 5.31 18.94
N GLY A 448 3.09 5.75 17.70
CA GLY A 448 3.02 4.90 16.51
C GLY A 448 1.73 4.08 16.42
N GLU A 449 0.69 4.47 17.17
CA GLU A 449 -0.63 3.86 17.08
C GLU A 449 -1.47 4.50 16.00
N LYS A 450 -2.30 3.70 15.34
CA LYS A 450 -3.17 4.20 14.26
C LYS A 450 -4.15 5.22 14.82
N SER A 451 -4.12 6.44 14.30
CA SER A 451 -4.91 7.56 14.80
C SER A 451 -5.87 8.14 13.75
N PHE A 452 -5.93 7.56 12.55
CA PHE A 452 -6.71 8.10 11.42
C PHE A 452 -8.17 8.46 11.71
N ASP A 453 -8.88 7.68 12.56
CA ASP A 453 -10.26 8.01 12.95
C ASP A 453 -10.32 9.26 13.87
N ARG A 454 -9.33 9.44 14.76
CA ARG A 454 -9.21 10.65 15.61
C ARG A 454 -8.81 11.87 14.77
N GLN A 455 -7.85 11.69 13.86
CA GLN A 455 -7.44 12.73 12.91
C GLN A 455 -8.63 13.16 12.04
N LEU A 456 -9.42 12.21 11.52
CA LEU A 456 -10.64 12.52 10.77
C LEU A 456 -11.65 13.31 11.61
N ALA A 457 -11.90 12.89 12.86
CA ALA A 457 -12.83 13.59 13.74
C ALA A 457 -12.41 15.05 14.01
N LEU A 458 -11.12 15.31 14.18
CA LEU A 458 -10.59 16.68 14.32
C LEU A 458 -10.80 17.50 13.05
N ILE A 459 -10.55 16.91 11.87
CA ILE A 459 -10.80 17.58 10.58
C ILE A 459 -12.30 17.90 10.41
N GLU A 460 -13.19 16.98 10.79
CA GLU A 460 -14.64 17.17 10.74
C GLU A 460 -15.11 18.30 11.68
N GLU A 461 -14.53 18.37 12.89
CA GLU A 461 -14.81 19.42 13.87
C GLU A 461 -14.39 20.80 13.35
N VAL A 462 -13.16 20.91 12.83
CA VAL A 462 -12.64 22.17 12.28
C VAL A 462 -13.37 22.56 11.00
N SER A 463 -13.74 21.58 10.17
CA SER A 463 -14.37 21.72 8.86
C SER A 463 -13.66 22.74 7.95
N PRO A 464 -12.35 22.57 7.66
CA PRO A 464 -11.60 23.52 6.84
C PRO A 464 -12.12 23.54 5.40
N ASP A 465 -12.10 24.71 4.77
CA ASP A 465 -12.41 24.86 3.34
C ASP A 465 -11.28 24.28 2.47
N ILE A 466 -10.03 24.48 2.90
CA ILE A 466 -8.80 23.95 2.30
C ILE A 466 -7.97 23.27 3.39
N LEU A 467 -7.49 22.06 3.13
CA LEU A 467 -6.66 21.28 4.03
C LEU A 467 -5.41 20.80 3.28
N SER A 468 -4.24 21.16 3.79
CA SER A 468 -2.95 20.58 3.37
C SER A 468 -2.52 19.51 4.37
N MET A 469 -2.01 18.39 3.87
CA MET A 469 -1.60 17.26 4.69
C MET A 469 -0.22 16.77 4.28
N GLN A 470 0.65 16.55 5.26
CA GLN A 470 2.01 16.06 5.06
C GLN A 470 2.13 14.60 5.54
N GLU A 471 3.18 13.91 5.12
CA GLU A 471 3.42 12.49 5.41
C GLU A 471 2.33 11.55 4.88
N THR A 472 1.93 11.83 3.65
CA THR A 472 0.78 11.20 3.01
C THR A 472 1.13 9.99 2.14
N ASP A 473 2.35 9.47 2.21
CA ASP A 473 2.88 8.40 1.34
C ASP A 473 2.53 6.96 1.77
N SER A 474 1.51 6.79 2.62
CA SER A 474 1.05 5.50 3.17
C SER A 474 0.70 4.39 2.17
N ALA A 475 0.50 4.70 0.88
CA ALA A 475 0.26 3.70 -0.17
C ALA A 475 1.55 2.97 -0.59
N ARG A 476 2.24 2.40 0.40
CA ARG A 476 3.50 1.64 0.32
C ARG A 476 3.41 0.38 1.17
N ILE A 477 4.31 -0.57 0.90
CA ILE A 477 4.36 -1.84 1.63
C ILE A 477 4.67 -1.65 3.13
N SER A 478 5.39 -0.58 3.48
CA SER A 478 5.71 -0.20 4.85
C SER A 478 4.49 0.19 5.66
N MET A 479 3.40 0.59 5.02
CA MET A 479 2.13 0.95 5.66
C MET A 479 1.00 0.01 5.23
N ASN A 480 1.37 -1.25 4.93
CA ASN A 480 0.48 -2.31 4.48
C ASN A 480 -0.43 -1.88 3.30
N ASN A 481 0.11 -1.02 2.42
CA ASN A 481 -0.56 -0.50 1.24
C ASN A 481 -1.90 0.21 1.53
N ASN A 482 -2.07 0.76 2.72
CA ASN A 482 -3.24 1.54 3.09
C ASN A 482 -3.20 2.91 2.42
N ASP A 483 -4.34 3.39 1.94
CA ASP A 483 -4.46 4.71 1.31
C ASP A 483 -5.29 5.62 2.21
N TYR A 484 -4.68 6.13 3.30
CA TYR A 484 -5.35 7.04 4.25
C TYR A 484 -5.83 8.32 3.57
N MET A 485 -5.12 8.71 2.54
CA MET A 485 -5.41 9.85 1.69
C MET A 485 -6.75 9.74 0.95
N ARG A 486 -7.03 8.56 0.41
CA ARG A 486 -8.35 8.27 -0.15
C ARG A 486 -9.41 8.18 0.93
N PHE A 487 -9.08 7.61 2.09
CA PHE A 487 -9.97 7.54 3.23
C PHE A 487 -10.45 8.92 3.71
N TYR A 488 -9.55 9.89 3.91
CA TYR A 488 -9.91 11.25 4.30
C TYR A 488 -10.74 11.95 3.22
N ALA A 489 -10.27 11.94 1.97
CA ALA A 489 -10.95 12.60 0.86
C ALA A 489 -12.37 12.07 0.62
N ASP A 490 -12.54 10.75 0.73
CA ASP A 490 -13.85 10.12 0.54
C ASP A 490 -14.78 10.33 1.74
N SER A 491 -14.27 10.23 2.97
CA SER A 491 -15.07 10.40 4.19
C SER A 491 -15.59 11.84 4.34
N LEU A 492 -14.77 12.82 3.99
CA LEU A 492 -15.13 14.25 4.02
C LEU A 492 -15.95 14.68 2.78
N GLY A 493 -15.90 13.90 1.69
CA GLY A 493 -16.45 14.29 0.40
C GLY A 493 -15.69 15.44 -0.28
N TYR A 494 -14.38 15.58 -0.02
CA TYR A 494 -13.56 16.68 -0.55
C TYR A 494 -12.92 16.32 -1.89
N TYR A 495 -12.63 17.33 -2.70
CA TYR A 495 -11.70 17.21 -3.82
C TYR A 495 -10.28 17.01 -3.29
N SER A 496 -9.44 16.33 -4.06
CA SER A 496 -8.14 15.90 -3.57
C SER A 496 -7.09 15.90 -4.67
N TYR A 497 -5.93 16.46 -4.38
CA TYR A 497 -4.73 16.32 -5.18
C TYR A 497 -3.62 15.70 -4.34
N PHE A 498 -3.04 14.63 -4.86
CA PHE A 498 -1.99 13.87 -4.19
C PHE A 498 -0.74 13.95 -5.05
N GLY A 499 0.25 14.68 -4.56
CA GLY A 499 1.52 14.88 -5.22
C GLY A 499 2.52 15.29 -4.17
N PRO A 500 3.77 14.80 -4.17
CA PRO A 500 4.41 13.85 -5.10
C PRO A 500 3.87 12.41 -5.08
N THR A 501 4.16 11.64 -6.13
CA THR A 501 3.78 10.21 -6.19
C THR A 501 4.74 9.35 -5.36
N PRO A 502 4.29 8.23 -4.76
CA PRO A 502 5.19 7.36 -3.97
C PRO A 502 6.40 6.81 -4.75
N VAL A 503 6.32 6.74 -6.08
CA VAL A 503 7.42 6.25 -6.95
C VAL A 503 8.65 7.15 -6.88
N MET A 504 8.46 8.41 -6.48
CA MET A 504 9.54 9.38 -6.29
C MET A 504 10.26 9.26 -4.95
N GLY A 505 9.78 8.44 -4.01
CA GLY A 505 10.48 8.21 -2.73
C GLY A 505 10.38 9.37 -1.73
N THR A 506 9.39 10.25 -1.89
CA THR A 506 9.04 11.35 -0.99
C THR A 506 8.15 10.86 0.16
N TYR A 507 8.02 11.65 1.23
CA TYR A 507 7.04 11.43 2.32
C TYR A 507 5.61 11.89 1.96
N GLY A 508 5.45 12.63 0.86
CA GLY A 508 4.15 12.96 0.30
C GLY A 508 3.52 14.21 0.91
N THR A 509 2.80 14.93 0.06
CA THR A 509 1.95 16.07 0.40
C THR A 509 0.60 15.90 -0.30
N THR A 510 -0.46 16.48 0.25
CA THR A 510 -1.83 16.31 -0.25
C THR A 510 -2.68 17.53 0.06
N ILE A 511 -3.31 18.07 -0.98
CA ILE A 511 -4.29 19.15 -0.86
C ILE A 511 -5.70 18.55 -0.96
N LEU A 512 -6.52 18.77 0.07
CA LEU A 512 -7.95 18.52 0.07
C LEU A 512 -8.72 19.84 0.06
N SER A 513 -9.85 19.89 -0.66
CA SER A 513 -10.64 21.11 -0.82
C SER A 513 -12.13 20.82 -0.89
N LYS A 514 -12.96 21.66 -0.26
CA LYS A 514 -14.42 21.66 -0.46
C LYS A 514 -14.79 22.10 -1.89
N TYR A 515 -13.90 22.80 -2.59
CA TYR A 515 -14.08 23.31 -3.94
C TYR A 515 -13.27 22.51 -4.98
N PRO A 516 -13.70 22.47 -6.25
CA PRO A 516 -12.92 21.84 -7.32
C PRO A 516 -11.48 22.37 -7.37
N LEU A 517 -10.51 21.46 -7.46
CA LEU A 517 -9.11 21.80 -7.64
C LEU A 517 -8.79 21.99 -9.12
N GLU A 518 -8.09 23.07 -9.42
CA GLU A 518 -7.65 23.47 -10.75
C GLU A 518 -6.10 23.48 -10.81
N ASN A 519 -5.54 23.41 -12.02
CA ASN A 519 -4.09 23.58 -12.28
C ASN A 519 -3.13 22.81 -11.33
N MET A 520 -3.54 21.60 -10.94
CA MET A 520 -2.81 20.75 -10.00
C MET A 520 -1.43 20.35 -10.54
N ARG A 521 -0.40 20.51 -9.71
CA ARG A 521 1.00 20.29 -10.08
C ARG A 521 1.86 19.96 -8.87
N THR A 522 2.96 19.25 -9.09
CA THR A 522 3.99 18.98 -8.07
C THR A 522 5.29 19.61 -8.52
N ALA A 523 5.95 20.36 -7.63
CA ALA A 523 7.27 20.94 -7.88
C ALA A 523 8.33 20.19 -7.06
N TYR A 524 9.17 19.39 -7.71
CA TYR A 524 10.31 18.72 -7.07
C TYR A 524 11.48 19.67 -6.95
N ILE A 525 12.10 19.72 -5.77
CA ILE A 525 13.21 20.61 -5.44
C ILE A 525 14.48 19.81 -5.10
N TYR A 526 15.62 20.50 -4.99
CA TYR A 526 16.88 19.87 -4.62
C TYR A 526 16.77 19.11 -3.29
N SER A 527 17.46 17.98 -3.19
CA SER A 527 17.25 16.97 -2.15
C SER A 527 18.56 16.25 -1.80
N ASP A 528 18.97 16.28 -0.53
CA ASP A 528 20.22 15.67 -0.03
C ASP A 528 20.05 14.67 1.13
N LYS A 529 18.88 14.67 1.78
CA LYS A 529 18.46 13.71 2.82
C LYS A 529 17.18 12.99 2.41
N ASP A 530 16.11 13.74 2.20
CA ASP A 530 14.82 13.25 1.72
C ASP A 530 14.50 13.78 0.33
N GLU A 531 13.60 13.10 -0.39
CA GLU A 531 13.09 13.66 -1.65
C GLU A 531 12.03 14.72 -1.33
N ASN A 532 12.32 15.94 -1.72
CA ASN A 532 11.55 17.13 -1.40
C ASN A 532 10.68 17.54 -2.59
N ALA A 533 9.39 17.79 -2.34
CA ALA A 533 8.49 18.35 -3.34
C ALA A 533 7.29 19.06 -2.70
N ASN A 534 6.78 20.06 -3.40
CA ASN A 534 5.58 20.79 -3.00
C ASN A 534 4.39 20.37 -3.87
N ALA A 535 3.22 20.14 -3.25
CA ALA A 535 1.97 20.04 -3.98
C ALA A 535 1.37 21.42 -4.17
N GLU A 536 0.83 21.67 -5.36
CA GLU A 536 0.20 22.94 -5.69
C GLU A 536 -1.11 22.71 -6.43
N ALA A 537 -2.10 23.53 -6.10
CA ALA A 537 -3.37 23.57 -6.80
C ALA A 537 -3.97 24.96 -6.70
N GLU A 538 -4.90 25.25 -7.60
CA GLU A 538 -5.68 26.48 -7.58
C GLU A 538 -7.14 26.18 -7.22
N VAL A 539 -7.78 27.13 -6.54
CA VAL A 539 -9.22 27.09 -6.23
C VAL A 539 -9.82 28.46 -6.52
N THR A 540 -11.00 28.48 -7.14
CA THR A 540 -11.72 29.72 -7.43
C THR A 540 -12.89 29.90 -6.45
N ILE A 541 -12.83 30.95 -5.63
CA ILE A 541 -13.79 31.25 -4.55
C ILE A 541 -14.07 32.76 -4.55
N GLY A 542 -15.34 33.19 -4.49
CA GLY A 542 -15.71 34.61 -4.50
C GLY A 542 -15.22 35.37 -5.75
N GLY A 543 -15.05 34.67 -6.88
CA GLY A 543 -14.48 35.24 -8.12
C GLY A 543 -12.98 35.53 -8.06
N LYS A 544 -12.28 35.12 -7.00
CA LYS A 544 -10.83 35.20 -6.85
C LYS A 544 -10.22 33.80 -6.97
N THR A 545 -9.02 33.71 -7.56
CA THR A 545 -8.28 32.45 -7.70
C THR A 545 -7.16 32.43 -6.67
N PHE A 546 -7.18 31.42 -5.80
CA PHE A 546 -6.20 31.21 -4.75
C PHE A 546 -5.21 30.14 -5.19
N THR A 547 -3.91 30.38 -4.98
CA THR A 547 -2.87 29.37 -5.19
C THR A 547 -2.53 28.75 -3.85
N ILE A 548 -2.78 27.44 -3.72
CA ILE A 548 -2.50 26.65 -2.51
C ILE A 548 -1.19 25.90 -2.74
N ILE A 549 -0.25 26.04 -1.81
CA ILE A 549 1.06 25.38 -1.85
C ILE A 549 1.24 24.59 -0.55
N ASP A 550 1.18 23.27 -0.65
CA ASP A 550 1.47 22.32 0.44
C ASP A 550 2.95 21.95 0.42
N VAL A 551 3.63 22.22 1.54
CA VAL A 551 5.08 22.10 1.68
C VAL A 551 5.44 21.08 2.77
N HIS A 552 6.53 20.34 2.52
CA HIS A 552 7.18 19.48 3.52
C HIS A 552 8.65 19.29 3.17
N PRO A 553 9.52 20.30 3.38
CA PRO A 553 10.93 20.14 3.12
C PRO A 553 11.65 19.44 4.29
N ASP A 554 12.72 18.71 3.99
CA ASP A 554 13.67 18.17 4.96
C ASP A 554 15.05 18.00 4.31
N GLY A 555 16.10 18.41 5.02
CA GLY A 555 17.45 18.34 4.48
C GLY A 555 18.48 19.14 5.27
N SER A 556 19.57 19.50 4.58
CA SER A 556 20.55 20.44 5.11
C SER A 556 20.07 21.90 4.98
N PRO A 557 20.75 22.86 5.64
CA PRO A 557 20.50 24.28 5.43
C PRO A 557 20.57 24.73 3.96
N THR A 558 21.25 23.97 3.09
CA THR A 558 21.26 24.24 1.65
C THR A 558 19.92 23.91 1.00
N VAL A 559 19.31 22.79 1.38
CA VAL A 559 17.95 22.41 0.92
C VAL A 559 16.95 23.44 1.40
N ASP A 560 17.03 23.86 2.66
CA ASP A 560 16.15 24.86 3.27
C ASP A 560 16.15 26.19 2.51
N ILE A 561 17.34 26.69 2.19
CA ILE A 561 17.48 27.94 1.40
C ILE A 561 16.98 27.74 -0.04
N THR A 562 17.25 26.60 -0.67
CA THR A 562 16.72 26.30 -2.02
C THR A 562 15.20 26.21 -2.00
N PHE A 563 14.61 25.60 -0.98
CA PHE A 563 13.17 25.55 -0.74
C PHE A 563 12.59 26.96 -0.62
N ALA A 564 13.11 27.79 0.29
CA ALA A 564 12.63 29.15 0.51
C ALA A 564 12.66 29.99 -0.77
N ARG A 565 13.77 29.96 -1.51
CA ARG A 565 13.91 30.66 -2.81
C ARG A 565 12.92 30.14 -3.83
N THR A 566 12.71 28.82 -3.88
CA THR A 566 11.76 28.22 -4.80
C THR A 566 10.33 28.65 -4.47
N LEU A 567 9.95 28.63 -3.20
CA LEU A 567 8.62 29.07 -2.76
C LEU A 567 8.34 30.53 -3.14
N ILE A 568 9.31 31.42 -2.89
CA ILE A 568 9.23 32.84 -3.23
C ILE A 568 9.11 33.04 -4.75
N GLU A 569 10.01 32.43 -5.53
CA GLU A 569 10.00 32.59 -6.99
C GLU A 569 8.72 32.04 -7.62
N ARG A 570 8.21 30.92 -7.11
CA ARG A 570 6.97 30.30 -7.62
C ARG A 570 5.70 31.05 -7.24
N SER A 571 5.77 31.93 -6.26
CA SER A 571 4.65 32.77 -5.80
C SER A 571 4.75 34.22 -6.30
N LYS A 572 5.83 34.54 -7.02
CA LYS A 572 6.13 35.89 -7.47
C LYS A 572 5.05 36.39 -8.43
N ASP A 573 4.56 37.60 -8.17
CA ASP A 573 3.52 38.28 -8.94
C ASP A 573 2.18 37.50 -9.01
N ILE A 574 1.97 36.52 -8.11
CA ILE A 574 0.72 35.78 -7.96
C ILE A 574 -0.04 36.34 -6.74
N PRO A 575 -1.27 36.85 -6.91
CA PRO A 575 -2.09 37.28 -5.77
C PRO A 575 -2.75 36.08 -5.07
N TYR A 576 -3.18 36.28 -3.83
CA TYR A 576 -3.93 35.29 -3.04
C TYR A 576 -3.23 33.92 -2.89
N VAL A 577 -1.92 33.95 -2.62
CA VAL A 577 -1.11 32.75 -2.35
C VAL A 577 -1.25 32.34 -0.89
N ILE A 578 -1.43 31.04 -0.66
CA ILE A 578 -1.49 30.41 0.67
C ILE A 578 -0.50 29.24 0.66
N ALA A 579 0.61 29.41 1.35
CA ALA A 579 1.63 28.38 1.54
C ALA A 579 1.52 27.84 2.96
N LEU A 580 1.25 26.55 3.11
CA LEU A 580 0.99 25.95 4.41
C LEU A 580 1.51 24.52 4.47
N GLY A 581 2.03 24.12 5.61
CA GLY A 581 2.69 22.83 5.73
C GLY A 581 3.52 22.71 6.99
N ASP A 582 4.19 21.57 7.11
CA ASP A 582 5.35 21.41 7.96
C ASP A 582 6.56 21.96 7.20
N PHE A 583 7.12 23.09 7.62
CA PHE A 583 8.27 23.69 6.96
C PHE A 583 9.58 23.06 7.44
N ASN A 584 9.61 22.31 8.55
CA ASN A 584 10.84 21.98 9.28
C ASN A 584 11.71 23.21 9.63
N LEU A 585 11.17 24.43 9.57
CA LEU A 585 11.88 25.68 9.78
C LEU A 585 11.47 26.40 11.06
N ARG A 586 12.47 26.92 11.77
CA ARG A 586 12.36 27.78 12.96
C ARG A 586 12.55 29.24 12.57
N ASP A 587 11.99 30.13 13.38
CA ASP A 587 12.01 31.58 13.19
C ASP A 587 13.42 32.20 13.05
N TYR A 588 14.40 31.61 13.74
CA TYR A 588 15.79 32.05 13.71
C TYR A 588 16.58 31.57 12.47
N GLU A 589 16.02 30.66 11.67
CA GLU A 589 16.71 30.10 10.51
C GLU A 589 16.61 31.03 9.29
N GLU A 590 17.71 31.13 8.54
CA GLU A 590 17.80 32.06 7.40
C GLU A 590 16.71 31.80 6.36
N ALA A 591 16.39 30.53 6.08
CA ALA A 591 15.33 30.15 5.15
C ALA A 591 13.94 30.65 5.59
N TYR A 592 13.64 30.56 6.89
CA TYR A 592 12.39 31.11 7.44
C TYR A 592 12.34 32.62 7.26
N GLN A 593 13.41 33.32 7.63
CA GLN A 593 13.49 34.78 7.55
C GLN A 593 13.35 35.29 6.10
N LEU A 594 13.83 34.52 5.11
CA LEU A 594 13.60 34.83 3.70
C LEU A 594 12.11 34.75 3.31
N ILE A 595 11.40 33.74 3.81
CA ILE A 595 9.97 33.54 3.54
C ILE A 595 9.15 34.62 4.25
N ASP A 596 9.41 34.85 5.54
CA ASP A 596 8.73 35.86 6.36
C ASP A 596 8.97 37.30 5.87
N GLY A 597 10.10 37.55 5.19
CA GLY A 597 10.36 38.83 4.53
C GLY A 597 9.47 39.12 3.31
N VAL A 598 8.77 38.11 2.78
CA VAL A 598 7.92 38.21 1.57
C VAL A 598 6.44 37.92 1.89
N PHE A 599 6.18 36.94 2.74
CA PHE A 599 4.84 36.50 3.13
C PHE A 599 4.52 36.93 4.57
N THR A 600 3.24 36.93 4.92
CA THR A 600 2.79 37.12 6.30
C THR A 600 2.55 35.76 6.95
N ASN A 601 3.26 35.43 8.03
CA ASN A 601 2.90 34.28 8.88
C ASN A 601 1.59 34.58 9.64
N VAL A 602 0.60 33.70 9.52
CA VAL A 602 -0.74 33.98 10.10
C VAL A 602 -0.71 34.06 11.63
N TRP A 603 0.13 33.28 12.31
CA TRP A 603 0.17 33.24 13.76
C TRP A 603 0.82 34.51 14.31
N THR A 604 2.04 34.82 13.87
CA THR A 604 2.79 35.98 14.37
C THR A 604 2.17 37.32 13.95
N SER A 605 1.37 37.35 12.88
CA SER A 605 0.60 38.54 12.50
C SER A 605 -0.48 38.93 13.54
N ILE A 606 -0.96 37.96 14.33
CA ILE A 606 -1.97 38.15 15.38
C ILE A 606 -1.34 38.13 16.77
N TYR A 607 -0.33 37.28 16.98
CA TYR A 607 0.40 37.12 18.23
C TYR A 607 1.91 37.38 18.00
N PRO A 608 2.36 38.65 17.97
CA PRO A 608 3.76 38.98 17.65
C PRO A 608 4.80 38.50 18.66
N ASN A 609 4.37 38.09 19.86
CA ASN A 609 5.20 37.44 20.87
C ASN A 609 5.09 35.91 20.85
N GLU A 610 4.49 35.35 19.79
CA GLU A 610 4.28 33.92 19.53
C GLU A 610 3.36 33.19 20.52
N ILE A 611 2.83 33.90 21.52
CA ILE A 611 1.97 33.33 22.56
C ILE A 611 0.55 33.86 22.38
N SER A 612 -0.42 32.95 22.22
CA SER A 612 -1.83 33.29 22.08
C SER A 612 -2.43 33.86 23.37
N ALA A 613 -3.64 34.42 23.27
CA ALA A 613 -4.35 34.98 24.42
C ALA A 613 -4.68 33.95 25.53
N ASP A 614 -4.83 32.68 25.16
CA ASP A 614 -5.05 31.53 26.05
C ASP A 614 -3.76 30.81 26.46
N GLY A 615 -2.59 31.30 26.03
CA GLY A 615 -1.29 30.83 26.48
C GLY A 615 -0.70 29.69 25.67
N VAL A 616 -1.24 29.37 24.50
CA VAL A 616 -0.61 28.45 23.55
C VAL A 616 0.66 29.11 23.02
N ASP A 617 1.77 28.40 23.20
CA ASP A 617 3.11 28.87 22.85
C ASP A 617 3.52 28.29 21.50
N MET A 618 3.60 29.14 20.48
CA MET A 618 4.14 28.81 19.15
C MET A 618 5.60 29.29 18.98
N SER A 619 6.32 29.50 20.09
CA SER A 619 7.78 29.70 20.09
C SER A 619 8.55 28.39 20.26
N GLY A 620 9.81 28.39 19.82
CA GLY A 620 10.78 27.33 20.10
C GLY A 620 10.92 26.24 19.04
N ASP A 621 11.76 25.24 19.35
CA ASP A 621 12.34 24.34 18.35
C ASP A 621 11.35 23.37 17.68
N ASN A 622 10.16 23.18 18.25
CA ASN A 622 9.12 22.27 17.74
C ASN A 622 7.93 23.02 17.12
N ARG A 623 8.17 24.22 16.56
CA ARG A 623 7.15 25.08 15.95
C ARG A 623 7.48 25.31 14.49
N ILE A 624 7.28 24.24 13.74
CA ILE A 624 7.71 24.10 12.34
C ILE A 624 6.53 24.06 11.37
N ASP A 625 5.29 23.90 11.88
CA ASP A 625 4.06 23.90 11.09
C ASP A 625 3.48 25.31 10.94
N HIS A 626 3.60 25.88 9.75
CA HIS A 626 3.27 27.28 9.48
C HIS A 626 2.19 27.43 8.40
N ILE A 627 1.51 28.57 8.44
CA ILE A 627 0.65 29.06 7.36
C ILE A 627 1.15 30.46 7.01
N PHE A 628 1.58 30.63 5.77
CA PHE A 628 2.05 31.88 5.18
C PHE A 628 1.08 32.33 4.08
N ILE A 629 0.78 33.63 4.05
CA ILE A 629 -0.15 34.22 3.09
C ILE A 629 0.45 35.42 2.37
N SER A 630 0.06 35.62 1.12
CA SER A 630 0.35 36.85 0.36
C SER A 630 -0.36 38.07 0.98
N SER A 631 0.15 39.27 0.72
CA SER A 631 -0.37 40.53 1.28
C SER A 631 -1.81 40.89 0.93
N ASP A 632 -2.42 40.22 -0.06
CA ASP A 632 -3.84 40.38 -0.42
C ASP A 632 -4.80 39.74 0.60
N LEU A 633 -4.27 38.96 1.55
CA LEU A 633 -5.03 38.19 2.52
C LEU A 633 -4.78 38.70 3.95
N ILE A 634 -5.83 38.63 4.77
CA ILE A 634 -5.78 39.00 6.20
C ILE A 634 -6.18 37.78 7.03
N ALA A 635 -5.29 37.36 7.92
CA ALA A 635 -5.57 36.27 8.87
C ALA A 635 -6.44 36.73 10.03
N ARG A 636 -7.29 35.84 10.54
CA ARG A 636 -8.03 35.97 11.78
C ARG A 636 -8.14 34.62 12.47
N ASN A 637 -8.28 34.67 13.79
CA ASN A 637 -8.52 33.50 14.63
C ASN A 637 -7.59 32.32 14.33
N PRO A 638 -6.24 32.51 14.25
CA PRO A 638 -5.35 31.38 14.09
C PRO A 638 -5.41 30.52 15.37
N VAL A 639 -5.47 29.20 15.18
CA VAL A 639 -5.53 28.22 16.25
C VAL A 639 -4.46 27.16 16.01
N TYR A 640 -3.81 26.77 17.10
CA TYR A 640 -2.74 25.79 17.13
C TYR A 640 -3.04 24.80 18.25
N VAL A 641 -3.15 23.51 17.94
CA VAL A 641 -3.39 22.47 18.95
C VAL A 641 -2.18 21.56 18.99
N LEU A 642 -1.60 21.43 20.17
CA LEU A 642 -0.38 20.66 20.44
C LEU A 642 -0.69 19.19 20.69
N GLU A 643 0.36 18.37 20.67
CA GLU A 643 0.35 17.01 21.17
C GLU A 643 -0.04 16.95 22.66
N PRO A 644 -0.78 15.91 23.11
CA PRO A 644 -1.29 14.78 22.32
C PRO A 644 -2.66 15.03 21.67
N ASP A 645 -3.25 16.22 21.88
CA ASP A 645 -4.62 16.54 21.45
C ASP A 645 -4.75 16.64 19.92
N SER A 646 -3.64 16.89 19.22
CA SER A 646 -3.54 16.83 17.76
C SER A 646 -3.57 15.40 17.18
N ALA A 647 -3.58 14.33 17.99
CA ALA A 647 -3.66 12.93 17.54
C ALA A 647 -2.58 12.49 16.53
N THR A 648 -1.44 13.17 16.53
CA THR A 648 -0.21 12.91 15.76
C THR A 648 0.97 13.44 16.59
N ASP A 649 2.21 13.33 16.14
CA ASP A 649 3.40 13.93 16.77
C ASP A 649 3.74 15.32 16.23
N HIS A 650 2.77 15.91 15.53
CA HIS A 650 2.79 17.28 15.06
C HIS A 650 1.58 18.04 15.60
N PRO A 651 1.68 19.36 15.74
CA PRO A 651 0.53 20.19 15.99
C PRO A 651 -0.37 20.30 14.74
N ILE A 652 -1.63 20.63 14.98
CA ILE A 652 -2.59 21.02 13.95
C ILE A 652 -2.75 22.54 13.97
N HIS A 653 -2.67 23.18 12.81
CA HIS A 653 -2.75 24.64 12.67
C HIS A 653 -3.83 25.02 11.65
N TRP A 654 -4.75 25.92 12.01
CA TRP A 654 -5.71 26.51 11.08
C TRP A 654 -5.95 27.99 11.34
N ALA A 655 -6.43 28.69 10.31
CA ALA A 655 -6.79 30.11 10.40
C ALA A 655 -7.95 30.45 9.45
N GLU A 656 -8.65 31.54 9.74
CA GLU A 656 -9.58 32.16 8.79
C GLU A 656 -8.86 33.25 8.00
N LEU A 657 -8.96 33.20 6.67
CA LEU A 657 -8.36 34.17 5.77
C LEU A 657 -9.46 34.99 5.12
N TYR A 658 -9.30 36.31 5.14
CA TYR A 658 -10.23 37.29 4.57
C TYR A 658 -9.56 38.06 3.43
N TRP A 659 -10.34 38.46 2.43
CA TRP A 659 -9.92 39.36 1.37
C TRP A 659 -10.94 40.48 1.16
N ALA A 660 -10.50 41.61 0.62
CA ALA A 660 -11.40 42.69 0.21
C ALA A 660 -12.11 42.33 -1.10
N GLU A 661 -13.34 42.82 -1.27
CA GLU A 661 -14.11 42.66 -2.52
C GLU A 661 -13.39 43.23 -3.75
#